data_AF-A0A932Z7Q9-F1
#
_entry.id   AF-A0A932Z7Q9-F1
#
_cell.length_a   1.000
_cell.length_b   1.000
_cell.length_c   1.000
_cell.angle_alpha   90.00
_cell.angle_beta   90.00
_cell.angle_gamma   90.00
#
_symmetry.space_group_name_H-M   'P 1'
#
loop_
_entity.id
_entity.type
_entity.pdbx_description
1 polymer ?
#
loop_
_entity_poly.entity_id
_entity_poly.type
_entity_poly.pdbx_seq_one_letter_code
_entity_poly.pdbx_strand_id
1 'polypeptide(L)'
;MRVANAMRVASIATVVVLAAVGCVGQGVPTATPSPTATPTATATPQPTRTPTPTIVPTLAVAPTPSPTPTVAPTPAVKDPRPQDRDLFGLAQRLVLKSGESIPRVVNPAPVSYAVGRKDRFSVTDTTRAEAHTVTATLWLVSDHAYWYVDDNTSFKVDALRESAKVFEEQIYPGVTRIFGREVVPGVDNDVHLTILNTPLRGVAGYYSSADEYPAKVHALSNQREMLYLDLTSTVLNTPDYFGTLAHELTHAVQFAADPTEETWVNEGLAEMGKQLAGYTPGFRSAFLASPSISLTIWPQRSASTIPHYGGASLFMEYLAEHYGVETLRTLQDQPANSIQGVEAYLAAVKAGRSFREVFADWIVANYLDDPRGGVYSYPGTNVRVAVSDVIDSPKSITAEVAQYAARYYDLRLKSSEVAVTFKGRTATPLLPVGPPGGGDCWWSNHGDSIDTTLTRSFKLPPGNPLTLGYSLWYELESGWDFAYVEVSTDGGTTWDVLRGSRTTSENPVGNAFGPGYTGDSGGWVDDRVDLTPYAGKEVLLRFEYVTDDAIHGAGLCVTNISVPAAVTVSTPEKDDSLWETRGFIRTNNRDAQSYIVRIIEMGAEPRVRDIPLDANQEATFTIKGLDSGVDRAVIVIAATAELAMLPGSFQLLVAAP
;
A
#
# COMPACT_ATOMS: atom_id res chain seq x y z
N MET A 1 47.64 -34.41 -15.25
CA MET A 1 47.03 -33.55 -16.29
C MET A 1 45.60 -34.04 -16.53
N ARG A 2 44.62 -33.41 -15.87
CA ARG A 2 43.17 -33.37 -16.16
C ARG A 2 42.53 -32.62 -14.99
N VAL A 3 42.06 -31.41 -15.28
CA VAL A 3 41.40 -30.49 -14.33
C VAL A 3 39.90 -30.71 -14.48
N ALA A 4 39.21 -30.87 -13.35
CA ALA A 4 37.75 -30.90 -13.28
C ALA A 4 37.24 -29.50 -12.89
N ASN A 5 36.31 -28.98 -13.68
CA ASN A 5 35.57 -27.75 -13.42
C ASN A 5 34.58 -27.96 -12.27
N ALA A 6 34.60 -27.06 -11.29
CA ALA A 6 33.52 -26.90 -10.32
C ALA A 6 32.77 -25.59 -10.61
N MET A 7 31.52 -25.71 -11.05
CA MET A 7 30.53 -24.63 -11.06
C MET A 7 30.32 -24.13 -9.62
N ARG A 8 30.56 -22.84 -9.40
CA ARG A 8 30.06 -22.14 -8.20
C ARG A 8 28.70 -21.53 -8.53
N VAL A 9 27.69 -21.97 -7.80
CA VAL A 9 26.36 -21.34 -7.73
C VAL A 9 26.55 -20.02 -6.99
N ALA A 10 26.24 -18.90 -7.65
CA ALA A 10 26.14 -17.59 -7.01
C ALA A 10 24.72 -17.43 -6.46
N SER A 11 24.61 -17.31 -5.14
CA SER A 11 23.36 -16.97 -4.46
C SER A 11 23.03 -15.50 -4.74
N ILE A 12 21.96 -15.24 -5.48
CA ILE A 12 21.41 -13.89 -5.69
C ILE A 12 20.58 -13.56 -4.45
N ALA A 13 21.04 -12.60 -3.66
CA ALA A 13 20.25 -11.98 -2.60
C ALA A 13 19.61 -10.71 -3.20
N THR A 14 18.32 -10.76 -3.50
CA THR A 14 17.54 -9.58 -3.90
C THR A 14 17.22 -8.78 -2.65
N VAL A 15 17.80 -7.59 -2.51
CA VAL A 15 17.48 -6.61 -1.45
C VAL A 15 16.54 -5.57 -2.05
N VAL A 16 15.49 -5.25 -1.28
CA VAL A 16 14.29 -4.51 -1.69
C VAL A 16 14.53 -3.01 -1.56
N VAL A 17 13.90 -2.19 -2.41
CA VAL A 17 13.65 -0.75 -2.24
C VAL A 17 12.25 -0.63 -1.65
N LEU A 18 12.04 0.11 -0.54
CA LEU A 18 10.70 0.40 0.03
C LEU A 18 10.66 1.27 1.29
N ALA A 19 9.87 2.36 1.23
CA ALA A 19 9.29 3.00 2.40
C ALA A 19 8.35 2.05 3.20
N ALA A 20 8.14 2.34 4.49
CA ALA A 20 7.14 1.77 5.41
C ALA A 20 7.30 0.29 5.89
N VAL A 21 7.70 0.08 7.16
CA VAL A 21 7.57 -1.21 7.91
C VAL A 21 7.40 -1.02 9.42
N GLY A 22 6.25 -1.46 9.94
CA GLY A 22 5.99 -1.64 11.38
C GLY A 22 6.50 -2.98 11.94
N CYS A 23 7.04 -2.96 13.16
CA CYS A 23 7.65 -4.11 13.84
C CYS A 23 6.88 -4.54 15.12
N VAL A 24 6.86 -5.84 15.44
CA VAL A 24 6.58 -6.36 16.80
C VAL A 24 7.78 -7.19 17.27
N GLY A 25 8.34 -6.83 18.43
CA GLY A 25 9.58 -7.40 18.97
C GLY A 25 9.40 -8.64 19.86
N GLN A 26 10.47 -9.45 19.94
CA GLN A 26 10.77 -10.35 21.06
C GLN A 26 12.31 -10.42 21.23
N GLY A 27 12.78 -10.39 22.48
CA GLY A 27 14.12 -9.97 22.86
C GLY A 27 15.29 -10.94 22.66
N VAL A 28 16.48 -10.37 22.79
CA VAL A 28 17.81 -11.01 22.75
C VAL A 28 18.22 -11.49 24.15
N PRO A 29 19.01 -12.58 24.25
CA PRO A 29 20.01 -12.66 25.30
C PRO A 29 21.44 -12.86 24.78
N THR A 30 22.35 -12.14 25.43
CA THR A 30 23.79 -11.98 25.18
C THR A 30 24.62 -13.24 25.46
N ALA A 31 25.76 -13.37 24.77
CA ALA A 31 26.72 -14.49 24.83
C ALA A 31 27.65 -14.50 26.07
N THR A 32 28.32 -15.65 26.32
CA THR A 32 29.76 -15.91 26.69
C THR A 32 29.88 -17.22 27.53
N PRO A 33 31.02 -17.97 27.62
CA PRO A 33 31.95 -18.52 26.62
C PRO A 33 32.02 -20.08 26.63
N SER A 34 32.80 -20.67 25.71
CA SER A 34 33.07 -22.12 25.58
C SER A 34 34.13 -22.63 26.60
N PRO A 35 34.00 -23.89 27.09
CA PRO A 35 35.17 -24.77 27.07
C PRO A 35 34.91 -26.28 26.79
N THR A 36 35.84 -26.87 26.03
CA THR A 36 36.49 -28.21 26.12
C THR A 36 35.67 -29.53 26.17
N ALA A 37 36.17 -30.53 25.45
CA ALA A 37 35.53 -31.79 25.12
C ALA A 37 35.78 -33.00 26.07
N THR A 38 34.76 -33.88 26.13
CA THR A 38 34.75 -35.36 26.40
C THR A 38 34.94 -35.84 27.87
N PRO A 39 34.31 -36.93 28.38
CA PRO A 39 33.83 -38.13 27.67
C PRO A 39 32.46 -38.76 28.02
N THR A 40 32.08 -39.70 27.14
CA THR A 40 30.93 -40.61 27.06
C THR A 40 30.59 -41.41 28.34
N ALA A 41 29.29 -41.57 28.63
CA ALA A 41 28.75 -42.73 29.36
C ALA A 41 27.25 -43.01 29.08
N THR A 42 27.00 -44.19 28.50
CA THR A 42 25.94 -45.20 28.74
C THR A 42 24.45 -44.82 28.82
N ALA A 43 23.65 -45.46 27.94
CA ALA A 43 22.19 -45.43 27.89
C ALA A 43 21.51 -46.38 28.89
N THR A 44 20.33 -46.00 29.42
CA THR A 44 19.29 -46.89 30.00
C THR A 44 17.93 -46.13 30.09
N PRO A 45 16.76 -46.77 30.25
CA PRO A 45 15.67 -46.76 29.26
C PRO A 45 14.47 -45.87 29.64
N GLN A 46 13.71 -45.47 28.61
CA GLN A 46 12.49 -44.66 28.68
C GLN A 46 11.26 -45.50 29.09
N PRO A 47 10.39 -45.03 30.01
CA PRO A 47 9.17 -45.74 30.38
C PRO A 47 8.01 -45.53 29.38
N THR A 48 7.35 -46.63 29.04
CA THR A 48 6.15 -46.76 28.21
C THR A 48 4.92 -46.11 28.86
N ARG A 49 4.12 -45.34 28.08
CA ARG A 49 2.79 -44.86 28.49
C ARG A 49 1.68 -45.64 27.79
N THR A 50 0.69 -46.05 28.59
CA THR A 50 -0.51 -46.84 28.26
C THR A 50 -1.56 -46.02 27.48
N PRO A 51 -2.39 -46.62 26.59
CA PRO A 51 -3.36 -45.88 25.78
C PRO A 51 -4.65 -45.52 26.53
N THR A 52 -5.23 -44.37 26.21
CA THR A 52 -6.57 -43.91 26.67
C THR A 52 -7.61 -44.17 25.56
N PRO A 53 -8.85 -44.60 25.87
CA PRO A 53 -9.81 -45.05 24.86
C PRO A 53 -10.49 -43.89 24.09
N THR A 54 -10.72 -44.12 22.79
CA THR A 54 -11.38 -43.23 21.83
C THR A 54 -12.90 -43.21 22.03
N ILE A 55 -13.49 -42.02 22.17
CA ILE A 55 -14.94 -41.79 22.06
C ILE A 55 -15.23 -41.30 20.63
N VAL A 56 -16.12 -41.99 19.93
CA VAL A 56 -16.60 -41.63 18.58
C VAL A 56 -17.88 -40.79 18.72
N PRO A 57 -17.93 -39.54 18.22
CA PRO A 57 -19.19 -38.79 18.16
C PRO A 57 -19.95 -39.10 16.86
N THR A 58 -21.21 -39.48 17.01
CA THR A 58 -22.19 -39.67 15.94
C THR A 58 -22.59 -38.32 15.31
N LEU A 59 -22.54 -38.23 13.98
CA LEU A 59 -22.96 -37.05 13.20
C LEU A 59 -24.47 -36.82 13.31
N ALA A 60 -24.87 -35.68 13.86
CA ALA A 60 -26.23 -35.15 13.73
C ALA A 60 -26.32 -34.24 12.50
N VAL A 61 -27.35 -34.46 11.67
CA VAL A 61 -27.65 -33.65 10.47
C VAL A 61 -28.03 -32.24 10.90
N ALA A 62 -27.29 -31.24 10.42
CA ALA A 62 -27.58 -29.83 10.65
C ALA A 62 -28.82 -29.37 9.84
N PRO A 63 -29.73 -28.56 10.41
CA PRO A 63 -30.85 -28.00 9.67
C PRO A 63 -30.37 -26.97 8.63
N THR A 64 -31.05 -26.96 7.49
CA THR A 64 -30.83 -26.03 6.37
C THR A 64 -30.94 -24.57 6.85
N PRO A 65 -29.96 -23.68 6.57
CA PRO A 65 -30.07 -22.28 6.94
C PRO A 65 -31.19 -21.60 6.16
N SER A 66 -32.08 -20.90 6.87
CA SER A 66 -33.08 -20.00 6.30
C SER A 66 -32.38 -18.79 5.66
N PRO A 67 -32.88 -18.23 4.54
CA PRO A 67 -32.27 -17.07 3.91
C PRO A 67 -32.24 -15.89 4.88
N THR A 68 -31.04 -15.40 5.18
CA THR A 68 -30.85 -14.16 5.95
C THR A 68 -31.36 -13.00 5.09
N PRO A 69 -32.18 -12.07 5.62
CA PRO A 69 -32.60 -10.90 4.86
C PRO A 69 -31.36 -10.13 4.39
N THR A 70 -31.29 -9.90 3.08
CA THR A 70 -30.26 -9.09 2.42
C THR A 70 -30.37 -7.65 2.91
N VAL A 71 -29.61 -7.29 3.94
CA VAL A 71 -29.41 -5.88 4.29
C VAL A 71 -28.64 -5.27 3.12
N ALA A 72 -29.18 -4.20 2.55
CA ALA A 72 -28.55 -3.51 1.43
C ALA A 72 -27.16 -2.98 1.86
N PRO A 73 -26.17 -2.99 0.96
CA PRO A 73 -24.89 -2.32 1.20
C PRO A 73 -25.11 -0.83 1.48
N THR A 74 -24.13 -0.20 2.11
CA THR A 74 -24.15 1.24 2.41
C THR A 74 -24.56 2.03 1.15
N PRO A 75 -25.56 2.93 1.22
CA PRO A 75 -25.97 3.73 0.06
C PRO A 75 -24.78 4.51 -0.51
N ALA A 76 -24.65 4.56 -1.84
CA ALA A 76 -23.60 5.33 -2.51
C ALA A 76 -23.65 6.81 -2.10
N VAL A 77 -22.61 7.29 -1.41
CA VAL A 77 -22.44 8.70 -1.03
C VAL A 77 -22.04 9.51 -2.26
N LYS A 78 -22.48 10.76 -2.32
CA LYS A 78 -22.42 11.61 -3.52
C LYS A 78 -21.00 12.06 -3.93
N ASP A 79 -20.02 11.96 -3.03
CA ASP A 79 -18.59 11.91 -3.32
C ASP A 79 -17.83 11.50 -2.02
N PRO A 80 -17.52 10.21 -1.83
CA PRO A 80 -16.89 9.69 -0.60
C PRO A 80 -15.37 9.91 -0.54
N ARG A 81 -14.78 10.60 -1.53
CA ARG A 81 -13.33 10.59 -1.72
C ARG A 81 -12.60 11.27 -0.55
N PRO A 82 -11.54 10.65 -0.02
CA PRO A 82 -10.60 11.34 0.85
C PRO A 82 -10.02 12.55 0.12
N GLN A 83 -9.64 13.58 0.86
CA GLN A 83 -8.95 14.71 0.27
C GLN A 83 -7.46 14.53 0.45
N ASP A 84 -6.71 15.01 -0.54
CA ASP A 84 -5.25 15.04 -0.51
C ASP A 84 -4.74 15.80 0.70
N ARG A 85 -3.69 15.26 1.30
CA ARG A 85 -3.00 15.81 2.45
C ARG A 85 -2.28 17.11 2.10
N ASP A 86 -2.57 18.17 2.84
CA ASP A 86 -1.84 19.44 2.76
C ASP A 86 -0.98 19.65 4.02
N LEU A 87 0.30 19.28 3.94
CA LEU A 87 1.24 19.42 5.05
C LEU A 87 1.43 20.88 5.50
N PHE A 88 1.34 21.85 4.59
CA PHE A 88 1.41 23.27 4.97
C PHE A 88 0.19 23.66 5.80
N GLY A 89 -1.01 23.29 5.35
CA GLY A 89 -2.25 23.54 6.07
C GLY A 89 -2.28 22.86 7.45
N LEU A 90 -1.85 21.59 7.52
CA LEU A 90 -1.69 20.84 8.76
C LEU A 90 -0.72 21.52 9.73
N ALA A 91 0.47 21.91 9.27
CA ALA A 91 1.44 22.62 10.08
C ALA A 91 0.90 23.97 10.60
N GLN A 92 0.18 24.73 9.76
CA GLN A 92 -0.42 26.01 10.16
C GLN A 92 -1.47 25.83 11.26
N ARG A 93 -2.37 24.85 11.11
CA ARG A 93 -3.55 24.71 12.00
C ARG A 93 -3.28 23.90 13.27
N LEU A 94 -2.35 22.94 13.23
CA LEU A 94 -2.07 22.04 14.36
C LEU A 94 -0.80 22.42 15.12
N VAL A 95 0.26 22.82 14.41
CA VAL A 95 1.60 23.01 15.00
C VAL A 95 1.88 24.48 15.31
N LEU A 96 1.84 25.34 14.29
CA LEU A 96 2.17 26.76 14.40
C LEU A 96 1.03 27.57 15.01
N LYS A 97 -0.22 27.10 14.84
CA LYS A 97 -1.45 27.77 15.29
C LYS A 97 -1.47 29.25 14.88
N SER A 98 -1.17 29.48 13.60
CA SER A 98 -1.00 30.80 13.04
C SER A 98 -1.62 30.88 11.65
N GLY A 99 -2.25 32.00 11.34
CA GLY A 99 -2.72 32.33 9.99
C GLY A 99 -1.61 32.88 9.08
N GLU A 100 -0.37 32.98 9.56
CA GLU A 100 0.76 33.43 8.74
C GLU A 100 1.13 32.38 7.69
N SER A 101 1.36 32.83 6.45
CA SER A 101 1.81 31.96 5.37
C SER A 101 3.22 31.44 5.64
N ILE A 102 3.42 30.13 5.50
CA ILE A 102 4.75 29.52 5.57
C ILE A 102 5.44 29.69 4.21
N PRO A 103 6.68 30.22 4.15
CA PRO A 103 7.45 30.25 2.90
C PRO A 103 7.67 28.84 2.35
N ARG A 104 7.45 28.64 1.04
CA ARG A 104 7.69 27.36 0.37
C ARG A 104 9.16 27.08 0.08
N VAL A 105 9.98 28.13 0.06
CA VAL A 105 11.43 28.06 -0.19
C VAL A 105 12.16 28.58 1.04
N VAL A 106 13.22 27.89 1.45
CA VAL A 106 13.97 28.20 2.69
C VAL A 106 15.10 29.19 2.47
N ASN A 107 15.65 29.27 1.26
CA ASN A 107 16.73 30.20 0.91
C ASN A 107 16.23 31.32 -0.01
N PRO A 108 16.41 32.61 0.36
CA PRO A 108 15.92 33.73 -0.45
C PRO A 108 16.70 33.93 -1.76
N ALA A 109 17.88 33.33 -1.88
CA ALA A 109 18.70 33.34 -3.09
C ALA A 109 19.24 31.93 -3.36
N PRO A 110 19.53 31.58 -4.63
CA PRO A 110 20.09 30.29 -4.97
C PRO A 110 21.38 30.00 -4.22
N VAL A 111 21.49 28.77 -3.71
CA VAL A 111 22.70 28.27 -3.07
C VAL A 111 23.57 27.51 -4.07
N SER A 112 24.83 27.30 -3.69
CA SER A 112 25.73 26.42 -4.41
C SER A 112 26.75 25.86 -3.44
N TYR A 113 27.02 24.55 -3.51
CA TYR A 113 27.90 23.85 -2.59
C TYR A 113 29.20 23.41 -3.26
N ALA A 114 30.31 23.49 -2.51
CA ALA A 114 31.63 23.10 -2.97
C ALA A 114 32.06 21.76 -2.40
N VAL A 115 32.81 20.98 -3.19
CA VAL A 115 33.42 19.71 -2.76
C VAL A 115 34.22 19.88 -1.47
N GLY A 116 34.08 18.92 -0.55
CA GLY A 116 34.66 18.94 0.79
C GLY A 116 33.74 19.54 1.86
N ARG A 117 32.59 20.12 1.47
CA ARG A 117 31.54 20.51 2.41
C ARG A 117 31.06 19.30 3.21
N LYS A 118 30.87 19.48 4.51
CA LYS A 118 30.26 18.50 5.40
C LYS A 118 28.91 19.00 5.88
N ASP A 119 27.90 18.16 5.74
CA ASP A 119 26.55 18.44 6.24
C ASP A 119 26.08 17.28 7.13
N ARG A 120 25.06 17.57 7.94
CA ARG A 120 24.35 16.57 8.75
C ARG A 120 23.00 16.31 8.10
N PHE A 121 22.64 15.04 7.98
CA PHE A 121 21.38 14.61 7.38
C PHE A 121 20.56 13.80 8.37
N SER A 122 19.25 14.06 8.42
CA SER A 122 18.29 13.16 9.04
C SER A 122 18.04 12.00 8.06
N VAL A 123 18.16 10.77 8.54
CA VAL A 123 18.00 9.54 7.77
C VAL A 123 17.03 8.64 8.51
N THR A 124 16.02 8.13 7.82
CA THR A 124 15.03 7.21 8.39
C THR A 124 15.49 5.76 8.29
N ASP A 125 15.48 5.05 9.42
CA ASP A 125 15.56 3.58 9.50
C ASP A 125 14.14 3.02 9.29
N THR A 126 13.84 2.61 8.06
CA THR A 126 12.51 2.13 7.67
C THR A 126 12.13 0.81 8.35
N THR A 127 13.09 0.06 8.91
CA THR A 127 12.79 -1.20 9.63
C THR A 127 12.34 -0.99 11.06
N ARG A 128 12.72 0.15 11.65
CA ARG A 128 12.37 0.51 13.03
C ARG A 128 11.37 1.64 13.13
N ALA A 129 11.06 2.28 12.01
CA ALA A 129 10.32 3.54 11.97
C ALA A 129 10.98 4.58 12.90
N GLU A 130 12.29 4.81 12.74
CA GLU A 130 13.06 5.74 13.58
C GLU A 130 13.98 6.60 12.71
N ALA A 131 14.07 7.90 12.97
CA ALA A 131 15.06 8.76 12.36
C ALA A 131 16.35 8.87 13.18
N HIS A 132 17.49 8.97 12.49
CA HIS A 132 18.79 9.22 13.10
C HIS A 132 19.60 10.21 12.25
N THR A 133 20.65 10.80 12.82
CA THR A 133 21.49 11.76 12.11
C THR A 133 22.79 11.12 11.63
N VAL A 134 23.12 11.33 10.35
CA VAL A 134 24.42 11.00 9.77
C VAL A 134 25.19 12.28 9.44
N THR A 135 26.52 12.19 9.32
CA THR A 135 27.37 13.27 8.79
C THR A 135 28.00 12.77 7.51
N ALA A 136 27.86 13.54 6.43
CA ALA A 136 28.37 13.16 5.12
C ALA A 136 29.15 14.30 4.47
N THR A 137 30.12 13.93 3.65
CA THR A 137 30.95 14.86 2.90
C THR A 137 30.51 14.90 1.43
N LEU A 138 30.40 16.10 0.86
CA LEU A 138 30.18 16.31 -0.58
C LEU A 138 31.47 15.99 -1.34
N TRP A 139 31.47 14.91 -2.12
CA TRP A 139 32.64 14.43 -2.84
C TRP A 139 32.68 14.84 -4.30
N LEU A 140 31.52 15.07 -4.91
CA LEU A 140 31.38 15.42 -6.32
C LEU A 140 30.14 16.27 -6.55
N VAL A 141 30.24 17.22 -7.48
CA VAL A 141 29.11 17.97 -8.04
C VAL A 141 29.06 17.62 -9.52
N SER A 142 27.96 17.04 -9.97
CA SER A 142 27.66 16.79 -11.38
C SER A 142 26.64 17.82 -11.88
N ASP A 143 26.24 17.73 -13.15
CA ASP A 143 25.37 18.74 -13.79
C ASP A 143 24.01 18.89 -13.08
N HIS A 144 23.45 17.79 -12.54
CA HIS A 144 22.14 17.81 -11.86
C HIS A 144 22.22 17.40 -10.38
N ALA A 145 23.36 16.96 -9.84
CA ALA A 145 23.40 16.37 -8.50
C ALA A 145 24.63 16.71 -7.65
N TYR A 146 24.39 16.85 -6.34
CA TYR A 146 25.40 16.78 -5.29
C TYR A 146 25.54 15.35 -4.78
N TRP A 147 26.76 14.81 -4.81
CA TRP A 147 27.07 13.44 -4.41
C TRP A 147 27.74 13.42 -3.04
N TYR A 148 26.94 13.15 -2.01
CA TYR A 148 27.39 12.99 -0.64
C TYR A 148 27.68 11.52 -0.33
N VAL A 149 28.68 11.30 0.53
CA VAL A 149 28.96 9.97 1.11
C VAL A 149 29.12 10.13 2.63
N ASP A 150 28.44 9.27 3.39
CA ASP A 150 28.57 9.19 4.85
C ASP A 150 30.05 9.03 5.25
N ASP A 151 30.49 9.83 6.22
CA ASP A 151 31.87 9.88 6.70
C ASP A 151 32.37 8.55 7.29
N ASN A 152 31.44 7.65 7.66
CA ASN A 152 31.73 6.31 8.21
C ASN A 152 31.68 5.20 7.14
N THR A 153 31.46 5.56 5.87
CA THR A 153 31.36 4.58 4.77
C THR A 153 32.63 4.55 3.92
N SER A 154 33.17 3.35 3.72
CA SER A 154 34.29 3.14 2.80
C SER A 154 33.79 2.97 1.37
N PHE A 155 34.40 3.69 0.43
CA PHE A 155 34.03 3.63 -0.99
C PHE A 155 35.23 3.95 -1.89
N LYS A 156 35.06 3.74 -3.20
CA LYS A 156 36.06 4.13 -4.20
C LYS A 156 35.60 5.41 -4.90
N VAL A 157 36.41 6.47 -4.81
CA VAL A 157 36.11 7.77 -5.44
C VAL A 157 35.91 7.64 -6.95
N ASP A 158 36.69 6.80 -7.63
CA ASP A 158 36.51 6.57 -9.06
C ASP A 158 35.16 5.89 -9.37
N ALA A 159 34.69 4.98 -8.52
CA ALA A 159 33.38 4.37 -8.69
C ALA A 159 32.24 5.39 -8.47
N LEU A 160 32.41 6.34 -7.55
CA LEU A 160 31.46 7.44 -7.37
C LEU A 160 31.41 8.33 -8.62
N ARG A 161 32.57 8.68 -9.19
CA ARG A 161 32.65 9.49 -10.43
C ARG A 161 32.02 8.80 -11.63
N GLU A 162 32.29 7.51 -11.82
CA GLU A 162 31.64 6.74 -12.88
C GLU A 162 30.13 6.62 -12.65
N SER A 163 29.70 6.50 -11.39
CA SER A 163 28.26 6.46 -11.07
C SER A 163 27.57 7.77 -11.42
N ALA A 164 28.21 8.90 -11.09
CA ALA A 164 27.71 10.21 -11.46
C ALA A 164 27.66 10.43 -12.97
N LYS A 165 28.68 9.95 -13.69
CA LYS A 165 28.65 10.00 -15.15
C LYS A 165 27.48 9.20 -15.73
N VAL A 166 27.24 7.97 -15.26
CA VAL A 166 26.10 7.15 -15.70
C VAL A 166 24.77 7.80 -15.33
N PHE A 167 24.70 8.46 -14.17
CA PHE A 167 23.52 9.23 -13.78
C PHE A 167 23.21 10.32 -14.80
N GLU A 168 24.18 11.16 -15.15
CA GLU A 168 23.99 12.27 -16.10
C GLU A 168 23.74 11.80 -17.54
N GLU A 169 24.46 10.78 -18.00
CA GLU A 169 24.42 10.35 -19.40
C GLU A 169 23.29 9.36 -19.72
N GLN A 170 22.78 8.63 -18.71
CA GLN A 170 21.83 7.54 -18.92
C GLN A 170 20.60 7.62 -18.00
N ILE A 171 20.78 7.68 -16.68
CA ILE A 171 19.65 7.55 -15.74
C ILE A 171 18.74 8.78 -15.78
N TYR A 172 19.31 9.97 -15.57
CA TYR A 172 18.57 11.23 -15.57
C TYR A 172 17.81 11.45 -16.89
N PRO A 173 18.43 11.40 -18.08
CA PRO A 173 17.69 11.52 -19.34
C PRO A 173 16.78 10.31 -19.64
N GLY A 174 17.05 9.13 -19.07
CA GLY A 174 16.21 7.95 -19.23
C GLY A 174 14.85 8.09 -18.54
N VAL A 175 14.86 8.52 -17.28
CA VAL A 175 13.65 8.79 -16.49
C VAL A 175 12.96 10.06 -16.98
N THR A 176 13.69 11.17 -17.07
CA THR A 176 13.08 12.50 -17.26
C THR A 176 12.53 12.73 -18.67
N ARG A 177 13.00 11.96 -19.67
CA ARG A 177 12.47 12.04 -21.04
C ARG A 177 10.98 11.71 -21.10
N ILE A 178 10.55 10.71 -20.33
CA ILE A 178 9.14 10.29 -20.29
C ILE A 178 8.45 11.00 -19.14
N PHE A 179 8.99 10.84 -17.93
CA PHE A 179 8.29 11.24 -16.71
C PHE A 179 8.49 12.70 -16.34
N GLY A 180 9.24 13.51 -17.08
CA GLY A 180 9.49 14.92 -16.77
C GLY A 180 10.53 15.10 -15.67
N ARG A 181 10.56 16.26 -15.01
CA ARG A 181 11.63 16.61 -14.04
C ARG A 181 11.07 16.71 -12.63
N GLU A 182 11.95 16.48 -11.67
CA GLU A 182 11.81 16.81 -10.26
C GLU A 182 11.61 18.31 -10.05
N VAL A 183 11.29 18.71 -8.81
CA VAL A 183 11.10 20.12 -8.46
C VAL A 183 12.42 20.87 -8.62
N VAL A 184 12.48 21.80 -9.58
CA VAL A 184 13.70 22.59 -9.87
C VAL A 184 13.32 24.06 -10.21
N PRO A 185 13.84 25.07 -9.48
CA PRO A 185 14.65 24.94 -8.27
C PRO A 185 13.81 24.41 -7.10
N GLY A 186 14.51 23.77 -6.18
CA GLY A 186 13.96 23.08 -5.03
C GLY A 186 13.49 23.95 -3.87
N VAL A 187 13.11 23.30 -2.76
CA VAL A 187 12.80 23.92 -1.46
C VAL A 187 13.98 24.75 -0.95
N ASP A 188 15.23 24.39 -1.27
CA ASP A 188 16.42 25.15 -0.91
C ASP A 188 16.86 26.18 -1.96
N ASN A 189 16.05 26.40 -3.00
CA ASN A 189 16.34 27.29 -4.12
C ASN A 189 17.59 26.90 -4.92
N ASP A 190 18.08 25.66 -4.80
CA ASP A 190 19.13 25.10 -5.66
C ASP A 190 18.51 24.36 -6.85
N VAL A 191 19.30 24.14 -7.89
CA VAL A 191 18.93 23.36 -9.08
C VAL A 191 19.46 21.93 -9.06
N HIS A 192 20.30 21.59 -8.07
CA HIS A 192 20.85 20.24 -7.93
C HIS A 192 20.08 19.45 -6.88
N LEU A 193 19.69 18.23 -7.24
CA LEU A 193 19.26 17.23 -6.26
C LEU A 193 20.45 16.78 -5.39
N THR A 194 20.17 16.25 -4.21
CA THR A 194 21.19 15.66 -3.33
C THR A 194 21.09 14.14 -3.33
N ILE A 195 22.15 13.45 -3.74
CA ILE A 195 22.29 12.00 -3.64
C ILE A 195 23.15 11.68 -2.40
N LEU A 196 22.52 11.15 -1.37
CA LEU A 196 23.18 10.72 -0.14
C LEU A 196 23.47 9.23 -0.18
N ASN A 197 24.75 8.87 -0.25
CA ASN A 197 25.21 7.50 -0.17
C ASN A 197 25.56 7.16 1.29
N THR A 198 24.73 6.35 1.93
CA THR A 198 24.80 6.08 3.38
C THR A 198 24.32 4.66 3.68
N PRO A 199 24.80 4.00 4.74
CA PRO A 199 24.27 2.71 5.14
C PRO A 199 22.78 2.83 5.51
N LEU A 200 21.93 2.06 4.85
CA LEU A 200 20.50 1.96 5.16
C LEU A 200 20.17 0.58 5.72
N ARG A 201 18.98 0.47 6.30
CA ARG A 201 18.44 -0.79 6.81
C ARG A 201 17.09 -1.04 6.18
N GLY A 202 16.86 -2.26 5.72
CA GLY A 202 15.58 -2.67 5.14
C GLY A 202 15.40 -2.31 3.67
N VAL A 203 16.21 -1.38 3.16
CA VAL A 203 16.08 -0.82 1.80
C VAL A 203 17.41 -0.69 1.07
N ALA A 204 17.38 -0.81 -0.25
CA ALA A 204 18.50 -0.47 -1.14
C ALA A 204 18.57 1.03 -1.44
N GLY A 205 17.44 1.74 -1.35
CA GLY A 205 17.31 3.18 -1.48
C GLY A 205 15.92 3.65 -1.07
N TYR A 206 15.75 4.96 -0.94
CA TYR A 206 14.45 5.62 -0.87
C TYR A 206 14.54 7.09 -1.29
N TYR A 207 13.42 7.65 -1.74
CA TYR A 207 13.13 9.07 -1.79
C TYR A 207 12.27 9.46 -0.58
N SER A 208 12.45 10.66 -0.04
CA SER A 208 11.60 11.17 1.06
C SER A 208 11.00 12.52 0.69
N SER A 209 9.67 12.54 0.49
CA SER A 209 8.97 13.80 0.22
C SER A 209 9.07 14.78 1.40
N ALA A 210 9.27 14.27 2.62
CA ALA A 210 9.40 15.09 3.81
C ALA A 210 10.55 16.11 3.70
N ASP A 211 11.59 15.80 2.92
CA ASP A 211 12.73 16.69 2.69
C ASP A 211 12.41 17.88 1.78
N GLU A 212 11.31 17.83 1.02
CA GLU A 212 10.81 18.89 0.14
C GLU A 212 10.12 20.04 0.90
N TYR A 213 10.03 19.92 2.23
CA TYR A 213 9.32 20.87 3.07
C TYR A 213 10.27 21.66 3.98
N PRO A 214 9.96 22.92 4.31
CA PRO A 214 10.67 23.63 5.37
C PRO A 214 10.60 22.88 6.71
N ALA A 215 11.62 23.01 7.55
CA ALA A 215 11.67 22.37 8.87
C ALA A 215 10.52 22.80 9.82
N LYS A 216 9.85 23.92 9.51
CA LYS A 216 8.64 24.38 10.22
C LYS A 216 7.39 23.57 9.87
N VAL A 217 7.38 22.91 8.71
CA VAL A 217 6.31 22.03 8.24
C VAL A 217 6.62 20.60 8.63
N HIS A 218 7.85 20.15 8.40
CA HIS A 218 8.29 18.81 8.78
C HIS A 218 9.61 18.88 9.55
N ALA A 219 9.59 18.58 10.86
CA ALA A 219 10.70 18.86 11.77
C ALA A 219 12.00 18.10 11.44
N LEU A 220 11.89 16.97 10.74
CA LEU A 220 13.03 16.14 10.34
C LEU A 220 13.46 16.34 8.89
N SER A 221 12.84 17.28 8.18
CA SER A 221 13.21 17.63 6.82
C SER A 221 14.67 18.10 6.73
N ASN A 222 15.40 17.57 5.76
CA ASN A 222 16.70 18.06 5.33
C ASN A 222 16.60 19.33 4.47
N GLN A 223 15.39 19.71 4.06
CA GLN A 223 15.06 20.88 3.26
C GLN A 223 15.84 20.87 1.95
N ARG A 224 15.78 19.77 1.19
CA ARG A 224 16.41 19.55 -0.12
C ARG A 224 15.67 18.44 -0.87
N GLU A 225 15.80 18.39 -2.18
CA GLU A 225 15.35 17.28 -3.01
C GLU A 225 16.37 16.15 -2.86
N MET A 226 16.01 15.03 -2.21
CA MET A 226 16.99 14.04 -1.74
C MET A 226 16.69 12.61 -2.19
N LEU A 227 17.73 11.94 -2.68
CA LEU A 227 17.75 10.49 -2.93
C LEU A 227 18.72 9.81 -1.96
N TYR A 228 18.27 8.77 -1.26
CA TYR A 228 19.07 7.99 -0.31
C TYR A 228 19.44 6.65 -0.92
N LEU A 229 20.74 6.33 -0.96
CA LEU A 229 21.24 5.11 -1.59
C LEU A 229 22.09 4.31 -0.62
N ASP A 230 21.74 3.04 -0.43
CA ASP A 230 22.45 2.13 0.47
C ASP A 230 23.71 1.56 -0.17
N LEU A 231 24.86 1.82 0.47
CA LEU A 231 26.14 1.24 0.07
C LEU A 231 26.46 -0.10 0.75
N THR A 232 25.56 -0.64 1.58
CA THR A 232 25.75 -1.95 2.21
C THR A 232 25.12 -3.09 1.41
N SER A 233 23.98 -2.85 0.76
CA SER A 233 23.27 -3.79 -0.10
C SER A 233 23.55 -3.59 -1.59
N THR A 234 23.97 -2.39 -2.00
CA THR A 234 24.38 -2.10 -3.38
C THR A 234 25.82 -1.63 -3.44
N VAL A 235 26.42 -1.69 -4.63
CA VAL A 235 27.81 -1.27 -4.85
C VAL A 235 27.83 -0.19 -5.92
N LEU A 236 28.50 0.93 -5.65
CA LEU A 236 28.72 1.99 -6.64
C LEU A 236 29.20 1.43 -7.99
N ASN A 237 28.73 2.04 -9.06
CA ASN A 237 29.04 1.67 -10.44
C ASN A 237 28.66 0.21 -10.78
N THR A 238 27.47 -0.22 -10.34
CA THR A 238 26.90 -1.52 -10.70
C THR A 238 25.44 -1.37 -11.15
N PRO A 239 24.92 -2.32 -11.96
CA PRO A 239 23.52 -2.30 -12.39
C PRO A 239 22.50 -2.22 -11.25
N ASP A 240 22.77 -2.84 -10.11
CA ASP A 240 21.85 -2.83 -8.96
C ASP A 240 21.79 -1.44 -8.31
N TYR A 241 22.94 -0.77 -8.16
CA TYR A 241 22.99 0.62 -7.68
C TYR A 241 22.27 1.56 -8.66
N PHE A 242 22.51 1.40 -9.96
CA PHE A 242 21.90 2.25 -10.98
C PHE A 242 20.39 2.04 -11.11
N GLY A 243 19.93 0.79 -11.03
CA GLY A 243 18.50 0.49 -11.04
C GLY A 243 17.79 1.09 -9.84
N THR A 244 18.42 1.05 -8.66
CA THR A 244 17.91 1.71 -7.45
C THR A 244 17.88 3.23 -7.63
N LEU A 245 18.97 3.84 -8.08
CA LEU A 245 19.04 5.28 -8.32
C LEU A 245 18.00 5.77 -9.35
N ALA A 246 17.74 4.99 -10.40
CA ALA A 246 16.70 5.30 -11.39
C ALA A 246 15.29 5.19 -10.80
N HIS A 247 15.06 4.20 -9.92
CA HIS A 247 13.81 4.03 -9.19
C HIS A 247 13.56 5.26 -8.30
N GLU A 248 14.51 5.64 -7.44
CA GLU A 248 14.34 6.79 -6.52
C GLU A 248 14.21 8.12 -7.26
N LEU A 249 14.93 8.31 -8.36
CA LEU A 249 14.76 9.51 -9.20
C LEU A 249 13.33 9.61 -9.74
N THR A 250 12.69 8.47 -10.03
CA THR A 250 11.31 8.47 -10.53
C THR A 250 10.35 8.99 -9.46
N HIS A 251 10.55 8.66 -8.18
CA HIS A 251 9.75 9.23 -7.09
C HIS A 251 9.90 10.74 -6.95
N ALA A 252 11.11 11.28 -7.08
CA ALA A 252 11.32 12.74 -7.06
C ALA A 252 10.57 13.45 -8.20
N VAL A 253 10.51 12.81 -9.37
CA VAL A 253 9.76 13.30 -10.54
C VAL A 253 8.25 13.15 -10.35
N GLN A 254 7.80 12.06 -9.72
CA GLN A 254 6.40 11.83 -9.37
C GLN A 254 5.90 12.87 -8.38
N PHE A 255 6.66 13.17 -7.33
CA PHE A 255 6.30 14.19 -6.35
C PHE A 255 6.04 15.56 -6.98
N ALA A 256 6.83 15.93 -8.00
CA ALA A 256 6.63 17.17 -8.73
C ALA A 256 5.35 17.20 -9.60
N ALA A 257 4.84 16.02 -9.98
CA ALA A 257 3.66 15.86 -10.83
C ALA A 257 2.38 15.68 -10.01
N ASP A 258 2.37 14.70 -9.13
CA ASP A 258 1.31 14.40 -8.17
C ASP A 258 1.92 13.80 -6.90
N PRO A 259 1.95 14.54 -5.78
CA PRO A 259 2.53 14.06 -4.52
C PRO A 259 1.62 13.10 -3.76
N THR A 260 0.40 12.79 -4.26
CA THR A 260 -0.65 12.10 -3.48
C THR A 260 -1.12 10.78 -4.07
N GLU A 261 -0.53 10.33 -5.17
CA GLU A 261 -0.89 9.08 -5.82
C GLU A 261 -0.64 7.85 -4.92
N GLU A 262 -1.49 6.82 -5.04
CA GLU A 262 -1.42 5.59 -4.25
C GLU A 262 -0.15 4.76 -4.58
N THR A 263 0.34 4.07 -3.55
CA THR A 263 1.56 3.24 -3.60
C THR A 263 1.64 2.37 -4.85
N TRP A 264 0.56 1.65 -5.20
CA TRP A 264 0.62 0.70 -6.29
C TRP A 264 0.86 1.34 -7.67
N VAL A 265 0.38 2.58 -7.86
CA VAL A 265 0.64 3.33 -9.09
C VAL A 265 2.05 3.89 -9.05
N ASN A 266 2.41 4.54 -7.94
CA ASN A 266 3.73 5.15 -7.76
C ASN A 266 4.87 4.13 -7.94
N GLU A 267 4.80 3.00 -7.24
CA GLU A 267 5.81 1.94 -7.31
C GLU A 267 5.82 1.23 -8.67
N GLY A 268 4.64 1.05 -9.28
CA GLY A 268 4.53 0.50 -10.63
C GLY A 268 5.24 1.36 -11.66
N LEU A 269 5.04 2.68 -11.60
CA LEU A 269 5.69 3.66 -12.47
C LEU A 269 7.18 3.85 -12.14
N ALA A 270 7.59 3.76 -10.87
CA ALA A 270 9.00 3.80 -10.48
C ALA A 270 9.80 2.61 -11.03
N GLU A 271 9.22 1.41 -11.02
CA GLU A 271 9.81 0.26 -11.72
C GLU A 271 9.83 0.44 -13.25
N MET A 272 8.87 1.17 -13.84
CA MET A 272 8.95 1.57 -15.25
C MET A 272 10.06 2.59 -15.50
N GLY A 273 10.28 3.55 -14.60
CA GLY A 273 11.39 4.51 -14.70
C GLY A 273 12.75 3.83 -14.71
N LYS A 274 12.92 2.82 -13.85
CA LYS A 274 14.07 1.91 -13.87
C LYS A 274 14.24 1.17 -15.22
N GLN A 275 13.17 0.64 -15.79
CA GLN A 275 13.19 0.02 -17.13
C GLN A 275 13.62 1.01 -18.22
N LEU A 276 13.07 2.22 -18.20
CA LEU A 276 13.33 3.28 -19.17
C LEU A 276 14.77 3.80 -19.10
N ALA A 277 15.38 3.74 -17.91
CA ALA A 277 16.81 3.97 -17.71
C ALA A 277 17.69 2.78 -18.14
N GLY A 278 17.11 1.65 -18.56
CA GLY A 278 17.82 0.48 -19.09
C GLY A 278 18.11 -0.62 -18.07
N TYR A 279 17.43 -0.63 -16.91
CA TYR A 279 17.64 -1.61 -15.84
C TYR A 279 16.40 -2.47 -15.62
N THR A 280 16.58 -3.77 -15.44
CA THR A 280 15.45 -4.72 -15.36
C THR A 280 14.85 -4.81 -13.94
N PRO A 281 13.51 -4.75 -13.78
CA PRO A 281 12.81 -5.06 -12.54
C PRO A 281 13.07 -6.48 -12.04
N GLY A 282 13.32 -6.61 -10.74
CA GLY A 282 13.64 -7.89 -10.10
C GLY A 282 12.44 -8.66 -9.56
N PHE A 283 11.24 -8.08 -9.59
CA PHE A 283 10.11 -8.52 -8.76
C PHE A 283 9.05 -9.35 -9.49
N ARG A 284 9.08 -9.34 -10.83
CA ARG A 284 8.07 -10.01 -11.67
C ARG A 284 7.86 -11.48 -11.32
N SER A 285 8.93 -12.25 -11.12
CA SER A 285 8.83 -13.68 -10.82
C SER A 285 8.09 -13.97 -9.51
N ALA A 286 8.17 -13.08 -8.51
CA ALA A 286 7.46 -13.25 -7.25
C ALA A 286 5.94 -13.11 -7.44
N PHE A 287 5.51 -12.12 -8.24
CA PHE A 287 4.10 -11.97 -8.63
C PHE A 287 3.59 -13.17 -9.42
N LEU A 288 4.35 -13.62 -10.44
CA LEU A 288 3.93 -14.76 -11.26
C LEU A 288 3.76 -16.05 -10.45
N ALA A 289 4.52 -16.21 -9.37
CA ALA A 289 4.34 -17.32 -8.43
C ALA A 289 3.13 -17.15 -7.49
N SER A 290 2.64 -15.92 -7.29
CA SER A 290 1.61 -15.57 -6.31
C SER A 290 0.54 -14.63 -6.87
N PRO A 291 -0.15 -14.95 -7.96
CA PRO A 291 -1.03 -14.01 -8.67
C PRO A 291 -2.35 -13.67 -7.93
N SER A 292 -2.57 -14.30 -6.77
CA SER A 292 -3.73 -14.07 -5.90
C SER A 292 -3.52 -12.95 -4.88
N ILE A 293 -2.40 -12.24 -4.96
CA ILE A 293 -2.16 -10.99 -4.21
C ILE A 293 -2.84 -9.81 -4.91
N SER A 294 -3.25 -8.81 -4.15
CA SER A 294 -3.94 -7.63 -4.68
C SER A 294 -2.99 -6.75 -5.48
N LEU A 295 -3.48 -6.23 -6.61
CA LEU A 295 -2.80 -5.16 -7.35
C LEU A 295 -2.81 -3.85 -6.55
N THR A 296 -3.93 -3.51 -5.93
CA THR A 296 -4.17 -2.16 -5.38
C THR A 296 -4.04 -2.08 -3.87
N ILE A 297 -4.11 -3.21 -3.14
CA ILE A 297 -4.03 -3.25 -1.67
C ILE A 297 -2.71 -3.87 -1.25
N TRP A 298 -1.86 -3.08 -0.62
CA TRP A 298 -0.52 -3.48 -0.24
C TRP A 298 -0.44 -3.74 1.27
N PRO A 299 0.36 -4.72 1.71
CA PRO A 299 0.47 -5.04 3.13
C PRO A 299 1.35 -4.02 3.84
N GLN A 300 0.98 -3.63 5.07
CA GLN A 300 1.80 -2.80 5.99
C GLN A 300 3.16 -3.40 6.39
N ARG A 301 3.50 -4.60 5.89
CA ARG A 301 4.77 -5.29 6.20
C ARG A 301 5.60 -5.46 4.93
N SER A 302 6.73 -4.75 4.83
CA SER A 302 7.62 -4.80 3.64
C SER A 302 7.97 -6.20 3.16
N ALA A 303 8.24 -7.16 4.03
CA ALA A 303 8.66 -8.50 3.60
C ALA A 303 7.60 -9.20 2.72
N SER A 304 6.34 -8.74 2.75
CA SER A 304 5.22 -9.28 1.97
C SER A 304 4.92 -8.50 0.68
N THR A 305 5.62 -7.38 0.42
CA THR A 305 5.35 -6.46 -0.71
C THR A 305 6.05 -6.84 -2.01
N ILE A 306 7.10 -7.67 -1.98
CA ILE A 306 7.87 -8.07 -3.18
C ILE A 306 6.97 -8.51 -4.36
N PRO A 307 5.98 -9.41 -4.19
CA PRO A 307 5.10 -9.76 -5.30
C PRO A 307 4.21 -8.58 -5.75
N HIS A 308 3.91 -7.62 -4.89
CA HIS A 308 3.10 -6.44 -5.24
C HIS A 308 3.85 -5.52 -6.22
N TYR A 309 5.14 -5.29 -6.00
CA TYR A 309 6.02 -4.64 -7.00
C TYR A 309 5.95 -5.33 -8.35
N GLY A 310 6.05 -6.66 -8.35
CA GLY A 310 5.96 -7.45 -9.57
C GLY A 310 4.63 -7.30 -10.29
N GLY A 311 3.52 -7.23 -9.55
CA GLY A 311 2.17 -7.06 -10.08
C GLY A 311 1.95 -5.65 -10.64
N ALA A 312 2.27 -4.62 -9.87
CA ALA A 312 2.14 -3.22 -10.27
C ALA A 312 3.03 -2.89 -11.48
N SER A 313 4.31 -3.26 -11.46
CA SER A 313 5.21 -3.07 -12.59
C SER A 313 4.70 -3.77 -13.85
N LEU A 314 4.21 -5.01 -13.72
CA LEU A 314 3.67 -5.76 -14.86
C LEU A 314 2.36 -5.14 -15.39
N PHE A 315 1.53 -4.55 -14.54
CA PHE A 315 0.35 -3.80 -14.97
C PHE A 315 0.73 -2.53 -15.72
N MET A 316 1.72 -1.76 -15.23
CA MET A 316 2.19 -0.56 -15.94
C MET A 316 2.88 -0.89 -17.26
N GLU A 317 3.63 -1.99 -17.33
CA GLU A 317 4.18 -2.53 -18.57
C GLU A 317 3.07 -2.90 -19.55
N TYR A 318 2.01 -3.57 -19.08
CA TYR A 318 0.83 -3.86 -19.90
C TYR A 318 0.17 -2.58 -20.44
N LEU A 319 0.01 -1.54 -19.61
CA LEU A 319 -0.50 -0.25 -20.10
C LEU A 319 0.43 0.37 -21.15
N ALA A 320 1.75 0.33 -20.92
CA ALA A 320 2.74 0.89 -21.84
C ALA A 320 2.77 0.16 -23.19
N GLU A 321 2.68 -1.17 -23.21
CA GLU A 321 2.69 -1.96 -24.43
C GLU A 321 1.41 -1.82 -25.25
N HIS A 322 0.26 -1.58 -24.61
CA HIS A 322 -1.05 -1.53 -25.28
C HIS A 322 -1.54 -0.12 -25.60
N TYR A 323 -1.12 0.89 -24.85
CA TYR A 323 -1.52 2.29 -25.04
C TYR A 323 -0.36 3.23 -25.38
N GLY A 324 0.89 2.74 -25.28
CA GLY A 324 2.11 3.46 -25.63
C GLY A 324 2.84 4.00 -24.42
N VAL A 325 4.15 3.75 -24.34
CA VAL A 325 4.99 4.12 -23.19
C VAL A 325 5.00 5.62 -22.87
N GLU A 326 4.93 6.48 -23.89
CA GLU A 326 4.87 7.95 -23.73
C GLU A 326 3.62 8.40 -22.97
N THR A 327 2.56 7.58 -22.95
CA THR A 327 1.32 7.91 -22.26
C THR A 327 1.40 7.69 -20.75
N LEU A 328 2.44 7.01 -20.23
CA LEU A 328 2.61 6.83 -18.78
C LEU A 328 2.78 8.16 -18.03
N ARG A 329 3.33 9.20 -18.67
CA ARG A 329 3.34 10.56 -18.12
C ARG A 329 1.93 11.11 -17.93
N THR A 330 0.99 10.78 -18.83
CA THR A 330 -0.41 11.17 -18.69
C THR A 330 -1.06 10.49 -17.49
N LEU A 331 -0.68 9.25 -17.16
CA LEU A 331 -1.12 8.58 -15.93
C LEU A 331 -0.54 9.27 -14.69
N GLN A 332 0.77 9.51 -14.67
CA GLN A 332 1.46 10.19 -13.57
C GLN A 332 0.87 11.58 -13.27
N ASP A 333 0.40 12.31 -14.29
CA ASP A 333 -0.15 13.65 -14.15
C ASP A 333 -1.64 13.67 -13.77
N GLN A 334 -2.28 12.52 -13.56
CA GLN A 334 -3.69 12.51 -13.15
C GLN A 334 -3.82 12.93 -11.69
N PRO A 335 -4.58 13.99 -11.36
CA PRO A 335 -4.80 14.42 -9.97
C PRO A 335 -5.81 13.53 -9.22
N ALA A 336 -6.20 12.41 -9.81
CA ALA A 336 -7.09 11.46 -9.18
C ALA A 336 -6.25 10.23 -8.88
N ASN A 337 -6.36 9.71 -7.67
CA ASN A 337 -5.49 8.64 -7.23
C ASN A 337 -6.09 7.27 -7.56
N SER A 338 -5.26 6.24 -7.49
CA SER A 338 -5.64 4.84 -7.59
C SER A 338 -6.37 4.48 -8.90
N ILE A 339 -7.36 3.61 -8.80
CA ILE A 339 -8.25 3.20 -9.89
C ILE A 339 -8.86 4.41 -10.60
N GLN A 340 -9.24 5.47 -9.87
CA GLN A 340 -9.83 6.67 -10.47
C GLN A 340 -8.83 7.43 -11.33
N GLY A 341 -7.55 7.45 -10.94
CA GLY A 341 -6.44 7.94 -11.77
C GLY A 341 -6.30 7.15 -13.05
N VAL A 342 -6.34 5.82 -12.96
CA VAL A 342 -6.27 4.96 -14.16
C VAL A 342 -7.50 5.13 -15.06
N GLU A 343 -8.71 5.28 -14.50
CA GLU A 343 -9.92 5.59 -15.28
C GLU A 343 -9.79 6.93 -16.02
N ALA A 344 -9.29 7.97 -15.34
CA ALA A 344 -9.06 9.29 -15.94
C ALA A 344 -7.98 9.23 -17.03
N TYR A 345 -6.90 8.49 -16.81
CA TYR A 345 -5.87 8.20 -17.80
C TYR A 345 -6.44 7.47 -19.03
N LEU A 346 -7.21 6.39 -18.84
CA LEU A 346 -7.81 5.62 -19.94
C LEU A 346 -8.78 6.49 -20.76
N ALA A 347 -9.50 7.40 -20.10
CA ALA A 347 -10.32 8.40 -20.78
C ALA A 347 -9.47 9.41 -21.57
N ALA A 348 -8.37 9.90 -20.97
CA ALA A 348 -7.47 10.89 -21.60
C ALA A 348 -6.78 10.34 -22.85
N VAL A 349 -6.32 9.08 -22.81
CA VAL A 349 -5.74 8.39 -23.98
C VAL A 349 -6.79 7.84 -24.95
N LYS A 350 -8.08 8.05 -24.65
CA LYS A 350 -9.22 7.60 -25.45
C LYS A 350 -9.21 6.09 -25.69
N ALA A 351 -8.84 5.31 -24.66
CA ALA A 351 -8.81 3.85 -24.71
C ALA A 351 -10.20 3.26 -25.03
N GLY A 352 -11.28 3.94 -24.61
CA GLY A 352 -12.65 3.45 -24.79
C GLY A 352 -12.94 2.21 -23.95
N ARG A 353 -12.19 2.03 -22.87
CA ARG A 353 -12.25 0.92 -21.91
C ARG A 353 -12.18 1.50 -20.50
N SER A 354 -12.87 0.85 -19.57
CA SER A 354 -12.77 1.11 -18.13
C SER A 354 -11.58 0.37 -17.51
N PHE A 355 -11.15 0.78 -16.32
CA PHE A 355 -10.16 0.06 -15.53
C PHE A 355 -10.57 -1.40 -15.32
N ARG A 356 -11.85 -1.65 -14.99
CA ARG A 356 -12.37 -3.00 -14.79
C ARG A 356 -12.16 -3.89 -16.03
N GLU A 357 -12.39 -3.36 -17.21
CA GLU A 357 -12.21 -4.09 -18.48
C GLU A 357 -10.74 -4.34 -18.79
N VAL A 358 -9.88 -3.35 -18.55
CA VAL A 358 -8.43 -3.48 -18.74
C VAL A 358 -7.83 -4.47 -17.75
N PHE A 359 -8.22 -4.41 -16.48
CA PHE A 359 -7.84 -5.37 -15.45
C PHE A 359 -8.30 -6.79 -15.80
N ALA A 360 -9.53 -6.95 -16.32
CA ALA A 360 -10.04 -8.23 -16.77
C ALA A 360 -9.23 -8.82 -17.95
N ASP A 361 -8.74 -7.99 -18.86
CA ASP A 361 -7.87 -8.41 -19.96
C ASP A 361 -6.47 -8.76 -19.45
N TRP A 362 -5.91 -7.93 -18.56
CA TRP A 362 -4.60 -8.12 -17.95
C TRP A 362 -4.49 -9.45 -17.19
N ILE A 363 -5.48 -9.81 -16.35
CA ILE A 363 -5.45 -11.09 -15.63
C ILE A 363 -5.50 -12.30 -16.58
N VAL A 364 -6.08 -12.14 -17.78
CA VAL A 364 -6.05 -13.17 -18.83
C VAL A 364 -4.70 -13.16 -19.53
N ALA A 365 -4.16 -11.99 -19.89
CA ALA A 365 -2.84 -11.83 -20.50
C ALA A 365 -1.74 -12.48 -19.64
N ASN A 366 -1.79 -12.28 -18.32
CA ASN A 366 -0.88 -12.85 -17.34
C ASN A 366 -0.79 -14.38 -17.37
N TYR A 367 -1.87 -15.02 -17.80
CA TYR A 367 -1.91 -16.47 -17.97
C TYR A 367 -1.62 -16.86 -19.41
N LEU A 368 -2.31 -16.26 -20.38
CA LEU A 368 -2.32 -16.71 -21.76
C LEU A 368 -1.03 -16.33 -22.50
N ASP A 369 -0.61 -15.07 -22.37
CA ASP A 369 0.47 -14.43 -23.12
C ASP A 369 0.47 -14.83 -24.60
N ASP A 370 -0.57 -14.39 -25.31
CA ASP A 370 -0.86 -14.86 -26.66
C ASP A 370 0.20 -14.39 -27.67
N PRO A 371 1.02 -15.29 -28.25
CA PRO A 371 2.10 -14.92 -29.16
C PRO A 371 1.59 -14.33 -30.49
N ARG A 372 0.27 -14.40 -30.74
CA ARG A 372 -0.38 -13.81 -31.93
C ARG A 372 -0.62 -12.30 -31.76
N GLY A 373 -0.42 -11.76 -30.57
CA GLY A 373 -0.69 -10.35 -30.24
C GLY A 373 -2.12 -10.11 -29.75
N GLY A 374 -2.48 -8.83 -29.66
CA GLY A 374 -3.80 -8.39 -29.17
C GLY A 374 -3.84 -8.22 -27.66
N VAL A 375 -5.03 -7.97 -27.10
CA VAL A 375 -5.20 -7.56 -25.67
C VAL A 375 -4.72 -8.59 -24.64
N TYR A 376 -4.40 -9.82 -25.05
CA TYR A 376 -3.95 -10.89 -24.14
C TYR A 376 -2.46 -11.26 -24.30
N SER A 377 -1.65 -10.38 -24.90
CA SER A 377 -0.23 -10.62 -25.19
C SER A 377 0.70 -9.64 -24.49
N TYR A 378 1.95 -10.06 -24.28
CA TYR A 378 3.09 -9.20 -23.97
C TYR A 378 4.12 -9.24 -25.11
N PRO A 379 4.15 -8.26 -26.03
CA PRO A 379 5.04 -8.27 -27.17
C PRO A 379 6.55 -8.37 -26.85
N GLY A 380 6.99 -7.89 -25.69
CA GLY A 380 8.40 -7.87 -25.28
C GLY A 380 8.82 -8.86 -24.19
N THR A 381 7.86 -9.54 -23.56
CA THR A 381 8.08 -10.29 -22.32
C THR A 381 7.35 -11.63 -22.36
N ASN A 382 7.95 -12.69 -21.82
CA ASN A 382 7.23 -13.94 -21.55
C ASN A 382 6.59 -13.91 -20.16
N VAL A 383 5.26 -14.01 -20.12
CA VAL A 383 4.48 -13.96 -18.88
C VAL A 383 3.68 -15.23 -18.68
N ARG A 384 3.82 -15.84 -17.50
CA ARG A 384 2.97 -16.97 -17.12
C ARG A 384 2.79 -17.07 -15.61
N VAL A 385 1.59 -16.79 -15.14
CA VAL A 385 1.22 -16.97 -13.72
C VAL A 385 1.01 -18.44 -13.34
N ALA A 386 1.25 -18.73 -12.06
CA ALA A 386 0.96 -20.00 -11.44
C ALA A 386 -0.55 -20.24 -11.33
N VAL A 387 -0.95 -21.52 -11.41
CA VAL A 387 -2.35 -21.92 -11.19
C VAL A 387 -2.61 -22.12 -9.70
N SER A 388 -3.80 -21.72 -9.25
CA SER A 388 -4.25 -21.92 -7.87
C SER A 388 -4.58 -23.37 -7.56
N ASP A 389 -5.13 -24.11 -8.52
CA ASP A 389 -5.48 -25.51 -8.38
C ASP A 389 -5.62 -26.19 -9.76
N VAL A 390 -5.47 -27.51 -9.79
CA VAL A 390 -5.75 -28.35 -10.95
C VAL A 390 -6.97 -29.22 -10.64
N ILE A 391 -7.99 -29.15 -11.48
CA ILE A 391 -9.25 -29.88 -11.33
C ILE A 391 -9.31 -30.97 -12.39
N ASP A 392 -8.97 -32.19 -11.99
CA ASP A 392 -8.97 -33.40 -12.82
C ASP A 392 -10.15 -34.34 -12.54
N SER A 393 -10.98 -34.01 -11.55
CA SER A 393 -12.18 -34.71 -11.13
C SER A 393 -13.22 -33.70 -10.60
N PRO A 394 -14.53 -34.04 -10.64
CA PRO A 394 -15.57 -33.17 -10.08
C PRO A 394 -15.26 -32.74 -8.65
N LYS A 395 -15.34 -31.44 -8.38
CA LYS A 395 -14.87 -30.84 -7.12
C LYS A 395 -15.69 -29.61 -6.76
N SER A 396 -15.95 -29.44 -5.46
CA SER A 396 -16.46 -28.21 -4.88
C SER A 396 -15.30 -27.48 -4.18
N ILE A 397 -15.14 -26.20 -4.47
CA ILE A 397 -14.08 -25.36 -3.93
C ILE A 397 -14.75 -24.18 -3.23
N THR A 398 -14.42 -23.97 -1.96
CA THR A 398 -14.71 -22.73 -1.23
C THR A 398 -13.39 -22.00 -1.06
N ALA A 399 -13.33 -20.75 -1.50
CA ALA A 399 -12.09 -20.01 -1.62
C ALA A 399 -12.32 -18.51 -1.39
N GLU A 400 -11.23 -17.81 -1.10
CA GLU A 400 -11.18 -16.36 -1.07
C GLU A 400 -10.13 -15.87 -2.06
N VAL A 401 -10.30 -14.64 -2.54
CA VAL A 401 -9.33 -13.94 -3.38
C VAL A 401 -9.31 -12.47 -2.95
N ALA A 402 -8.11 -11.90 -2.81
CA ALA A 402 -7.96 -10.49 -2.48
C ALA A 402 -8.66 -9.62 -3.54
N GLN A 403 -9.12 -8.42 -3.16
CA GLN A 403 -9.71 -7.50 -4.14
C GLN A 403 -8.66 -7.12 -5.17
N TYR A 404 -9.07 -7.02 -6.44
CA TYR A 404 -8.19 -6.76 -7.57
C TYR A 404 -7.00 -7.74 -7.64
N ALA A 405 -7.25 -9.01 -7.31
CA ALA A 405 -6.37 -10.15 -7.52
C ALA A 405 -7.08 -11.26 -8.31
N ALA A 406 -6.34 -12.25 -8.83
CA ALA A 406 -6.90 -13.34 -9.60
C ALA A 406 -6.50 -14.74 -9.10
N ARG A 407 -7.45 -15.68 -9.18
CA ARG A 407 -7.22 -17.11 -9.00
C ARG A 407 -7.46 -17.85 -10.31
N TYR A 408 -6.64 -18.86 -10.56
CA TYR A 408 -6.58 -19.59 -11.83
C TYR A 408 -6.80 -21.08 -11.57
N TYR A 409 -7.92 -21.62 -12.05
CA TYR A 409 -8.28 -23.03 -11.88
C TYR A 409 -8.12 -23.77 -13.20
N ASP A 410 -7.15 -24.67 -13.24
CA ASP A 410 -6.83 -25.46 -14.42
C ASP A 410 -7.72 -26.71 -14.53
N LEU A 411 -8.65 -26.72 -15.48
CA LEU A 411 -9.54 -27.85 -15.74
C LEU A 411 -8.87 -28.87 -16.66
N ARG A 412 -8.73 -30.10 -16.17
CA ARG A 412 -8.17 -31.26 -16.90
C ARG A 412 -9.12 -32.46 -16.93
N LEU A 413 -10.42 -32.19 -16.89
CA LEU A 413 -11.46 -33.20 -16.98
C LEU A 413 -11.55 -33.80 -18.39
N LYS A 414 -11.66 -35.13 -18.48
CA LYS A 414 -11.90 -35.84 -19.75
C LYS A 414 -13.40 -36.06 -19.95
N SER A 415 -14.10 -35.02 -20.38
CA SER A 415 -15.54 -35.05 -20.64
C SER A 415 -15.90 -34.18 -21.83
N SER A 416 -16.93 -34.56 -22.59
CA SER A 416 -17.46 -33.75 -23.69
C SER A 416 -18.18 -32.50 -23.21
N GLU A 417 -18.66 -32.51 -21.97
CA GLU A 417 -19.29 -31.38 -21.29
C GLU A 417 -18.91 -31.37 -19.80
N VAL A 418 -18.71 -30.18 -19.24
CA VAL A 418 -18.46 -29.96 -17.81
C VAL A 418 -19.36 -28.83 -17.35
N ALA A 419 -20.18 -29.08 -16.34
CA ALA A 419 -21.03 -28.06 -15.73
C ALA A 419 -20.25 -27.35 -14.61
N VAL A 420 -20.27 -26.03 -14.63
CA VAL A 420 -19.62 -25.19 -13.62
C VAL A 420 -20.66 -24.25 -13.02
N THR A 421 -20.68 -24.17 -11.70
CA THR A 421 -21.47 -23.19 -10.95
C THR A 421 -20.55 -22.33 -10.10
N PHE A 422 -20.63 -21.02 -10.28
CA PHE A 422 -19.97 -20.02 -9.48
C PHE A 422 -20.99 -19.32 -8.58
N LYS A 423 -20.63 -19.11 -7.31
CA LYS A 423 -21.43 -18.34 -6.34
C LYS A 423 -20.51 -17.44 -5.53
N GLY A 424 -20.54 -16.14 -5.81
CA GLY A 424 -19.85 -15.12 -5.02
C GLY A 424 -20.72 -14.59 -3.88
N ARG A 425 -20.11 -13.92 -2.89
CA ARG A 425 -20.87 -13.09 -1.94
C ARG A 425 -21.22 -11.76 -2.59
N THR A 426 -22.40 -11.22 -2.32
CA THR A 426 -22.83 -9.90 -2.86
C THR A 426 -22.30 -8.71 -2.05
N ALA A 427 -21.76 -8.95 -0.86
CA ALA A 427 -21.16 -7.93 -0.01
C ALA A 427 -19.96 -8.48 0.75
N THR A 428 -19.00 -7.61 1.04
CA THR A 428 -17.83 -7.88 1.86
C THR A 428 -17.72 -6.81 2.97
N PRO A 429 -17.24 -7.15 4.17
CA PRO A 429 -17.04 -6.13 5.20
C PRO A 429 -15.88 -5.17 4.88
N LEU A 430 -15.98 -3.92 5.37
CA LEU A 430 -14.87 -2.96 5.37
C LEU A 430 -13.89 -3.25 6.52
N LEU A 431 -14.44 -3.58 7.68
CA LEU A 431 -13.75 -3.86 8.94
C LEU A 431 -13.96 -5.33 9.33
N PRO A 432 -12.95 -6.03 9.89
CA PRO A 432 -13.07 -7.43 10.29
C PRO A 432 -14.09 -7.65 11.42
N VAL A 433 -14.39 -6.62 12.21
CA VAL A 433 -15.35 -6.67 13.33
C VAL A 433 -16.33 -5.50 13.23
N GLY A 434 -17.63 -5.80 13.25
CA GLY A 434 -18.68 -4.78 13.19
C GLY A 434 -18.82 -3.94 14.47
N PRO A 435 -19.49 -2.78 14.41
CA PRO A 435 -19.64 -1.88 15.55
C PRO A 435 -20.28 -2.52 16.79
N PRO A 436 -19.86 -2.13 18.01
CA PRO A 436 -20.42 -2.64 19.25
C PRO A 436 -21.92 -2.30 19.35
N GLY A 437 -22.73 -3.31 19.64
CA GLY A 437 -24.20 -3.18 19.66
C GLY A 437 -24.88 -3.27 18.28
N GLY A 438 -24.10 -3.39 17.20
CA GLY A 438 -24.58 -3.35 15.82
C GLY A 438 -24.93 -1.93 15.35
N GLY A 439 -25.23 -1.78 14.06
CA GLY A 439 -25.57 -0.48 13.46
C GLY A 439 -24.41 0.10 12.65
N ASP A 440 -24.39 1.43 12.55
CA ASP A 440 -23.46 2.17 11.71
C ASP A 440 -22.32 2.76 12.52
N CYS A 441 -21.19 3.02 11.86
CA CYS A 441 -20.12 3.87 12.38
C CYS A 441 -19.67 4.88 11.32
N TRP A 442 -18.98 5.93 11.76
CA TRP A 442 -18.32 6.88 10.88
C TRP A 442 -16.92 6.38 10.57
N TRP A 443 -16.72 5.89 9.35
CA TRP A 443 -15.46 5.36 8.85
C TRP A 443 -14.67 6.47 8.15
N SER A 444 -13.37 6.57 8.43
CA SER A 444 -12.49 7.63 7.91
C SER A 444 -12.20 7.55 6.42
N ASN A 445 -12.63 6.46 5.77
CA ASN A 445 -12.05 5.99 4.53
C ASN A 445 -10.59 5.55 4.71
N HIS A 446 -9.93 5.14 3.63
CA HIS A 446 -8.52 4.77 3.58
C HIS A 446 -7.87 5.32 2.30
N GLY A 447 -6.55 5.34 2.25
CA GLY A 447 -5.77 5.83 1.12
C GLY A 447 -4.44 6.45 1.56
N ASP A 448 -3.49 6.52 0.62
CA ASP A 448 -2.21 7.18 0.82
C ASP A 448 -2.33 8.70 0.65
N SER A 449 -1.53 9.47 1.38
CA SER A 449 -1.51 10.94 1.34
C SER A 449 -2.87 11.61 1.52
N ILE A 450 -3.70 11.15 2.46
CA ILE A 450 -5.04 11.72 2.70
C ILE A 450 -5.13 12.49 4.03
N ASP A 451 -6.06 13.45 4.08
CA ASP A 451 -6.52 14.17 5.29
C ASP A 451 -8.06 14.15 5.33
N THR A 452 -8.61 13.26 6.17
CA THR A 452 -10.07 13.11 6.30
C THR A 452 -10.56 13.60 7.65
N THR A 453 -11.72 14.29 7.66
CA THR A 453 -12.28 14.92 8.85
C THR A 453 -13.76 14.63 9.05
N LEU A 454 -14.14 14.53 10.31
CA LEU A 454 -15.52 14.47 10.79
C LEU A 454 -15.70 15.55 11.86
N THR A 455 -16.34 16.66 11.51
CA THR A 455 -16.42 17.87 12.36
C THR A 455 -17.86 18.17 12.79
N ARG A 456 -18.04 18.65 14.02
CA ARG A 456 -19.34 19.16 14.50
C ARG A 456 -19.20 20.24 15.55
N SER A 457 -20.12 21.21 15.53
CA SER A 457 -20.24 22.25 16.55
C SER A 457 -20.99 21.76 17.79
N PHE A 458 -20.47 22.13 18.97
CA PHE A 458 -21.06 21.86 20.27
C PHE A 458 -21.05 23.12 21.14
N LYS A 459 -22.18 23.38 21.79
CA LYS A 459 -22.24 24.30 22.93
C LYS A 459 -22.01 23.51 24.21
N LEU A 460 -20.84 23.68 24.81
CA LEU A 460 -20.46 22.92 26.00
C LEU A 460 -21.13 23.51 27.25
N PRO A 461 -21.66 22.66 28.17
CA PRO A 461 -22.24 23.15 29.42
C PRO A 461 -21.15 23.79 30.29
N PRO A 462 -21.51 24.77 31.13
CA PRO A 462 -20.61 25.23 32.19
C PRO A 462 -20.49 24.14 33.28
N GLY A 463 -19.31 24.03 33.90
CA GLY A 463 -19.06 23.10 35.00
C GLY A 463 -18.12 21.94 34.63
N ASN A 464 -17.55 21.31 35.66
CA ASN A 464 -16.48 20.33 35.55
C ASN A 464 -16.80 19.10 36.42
N PRO A 465 -16.42 17.86 36.01
CA PRO A 465 -15.64 17.52 34.81
C PRO A 465 -16.50 17.39 33.54
N LEU A 466 -15.92 17.72 32.38
CA LEU A 466 -16.54 17.53 31.08
C LEU A 466 -15.65 16.62 30.21
N THR A 467 -16.23 15.57 29.62
CA THR A 467 -15.47 14.54 28.92
C THR A 467 -16.19 14.13 27.65
N LEU A 468 -15.51 14.06 26.51
CA LEU A 468 -16.05 13.41 25.32
C LEU A 468 -15.74 11.91 25.42
N GLY A 469 -16.73 11.05 25.29
CA GLY A 469 -16.58 9.59 25.22
C GLY A 469 -17.02 9.04 23.86
N TYR A 470 -16.34 8.02 23.38
CA TYR A 470 -16.61 7.37 22.08
C TYR A 470 -16.05 5.95 22.06
N SER A 471 -16.61 5.12 21.18
CA SER A 471 -16.04 3.82 20.81
C SER A 471 -15.35 3.95 19.47
N LEU A 472 -14.17 3.35 19.34
CA LEU A 472 -13.31 3.44 18.17
C LEU A 472 -12.76 2.07 17.79
N TRP A 473 -12.58 1.86 16.50
CA TRP A 473 -11.76 0.80 15.91
C TRP A 473 -10.80 1.45 14.95
N TYR A 474 -9.54 1.03 14.91
CA TYR A 474 -8.59 1.48 13.90
C TYR A 474 -7.54 0.41 13.59
N GLU A 475 -7.08 0.44 12.34
CA GLU A 475 -5.91 -0.27 11.83
C GLU A 475 -5.18 0.71 10.90
N LEU A 476 -4.13 1.35 11.43
CA LEU A 476 -3.34 2.42 10.79
C LEU A 476 -1.88 1.96 10.69
N GLU A 477 -1.08 2.57 9.80
CA GLU A 477 0.36 2.29 9.78
C GLU A 477 1.05 2.83 11.05
N SER A 478 1.65 1.92 11.83
CA SER A 478 2.20 2.23 13.14
C SER A 478 3.41 3.19 13.07
N GLY A 479 3.24 4.40 13.61
CA GLY A 479 4.27 5.43 13.70
C GLY A 479 4.37 6.36 12.49
N TRP A 480 3.57 6.11 11.45
CA TRP A 480 3.57 6.87 10.20
C TRP A 480 2.22 7.56 9.98
N ASP A 481 1.14 6.79 10.10
CA ASP A 481 -0.24 7.24 10.06
C ASP A 481 -0.76 7.62 11.44
N PHE A 482 -1.56 8.69 11.52
CA PHE A 482 -2.16 9.12 12.77
C PHE A 482 -3.60 9.57 12.63
N ALA A 483 -4.39 9.24 13.66
CA ALA A 483 -5.71 9.83 13.87
C ALA A 483 -5.75 10.68 15.14
N TYR A 484 -6.56 11.73 15.11
CA TYR A 484 -6.64 12.74 16.16
C TYR A 484 -8.08 13.01 16.59
N VAL A 485 -8.22 13.45 17.85
CA VAL A 485 -9.41 14.15 18.33
C VAL A 485 -9.01 15.57 18.63
N GLU A 486 -9.74 16.52 18.08
CA GLU A 486 -9.33 17.93 18.10
C GLU A 486 -10.48 18.83 18.51
N VAL A 487 -10.13 19.98 19.05
CA VAL A 487 -11.08 21.04 19.40
C VAL A 487 -10.61 22.39 18.91
N SER A 488 -11.55 23.18 18.37
CA SER A 488 -11.31 24.56 17.99
C SER A 488 -12.27 25.50 18.72
N THR A 489 -11.77 26.67 19.10
CA THR A 489 -12.55 27.76 19.73
C THR A 489 -12.60 29.03 18.88
N ASP A 490 -12.04 28.99 17.67
CA ASP A 490 -11.88 30.14 16.76
C ASP A 490 -12.50 29.90 15.37
N GLY A 491 -13.55 29.06 15.33
CA GLY A 491 -14.28 28.74 14.10
C GLY A 491 -13.52 27.81 13.15
N GLY A 492 -12.54 27.05 13.66
CA GLY A 492 -11.78 26.07 12.89
C GLY A 492 -10.51 26.61 12.25
N THR A 493 -10.06 27.80 12.66
CA THR A 493 -8.81 28.42 12.16
C THR A 493 -7.60 27.69 12.75
N THR A 494 -7.64 27.39 14.05
CA THR A 494 -6.62 26.60 14.75
C THR A 494 -7.26 25.51 15.59
N TRP A 495 -6.51 24.44 15.85
CA TRP A 495 -7.01 23.25 16.54
C TRP A 495 -6.05 22.79 17.64
N ASP A 496 -6.62 22.47 18.80
CA ASP A 496 -5.93 21.81 19.90
C ASP A 496 -6.12 20.30 19.78
N VAL A 497 -5.03 19.57 19.49
CA VAL A 497 -5.02 18.09 19.51
C VAL A 497 -5.16 17.60 20.95
N LEU A 498 -6.22 16.83 21.22
CA LEU A 498 -6.58 16.36 22.54
C LEU A 498 -5.96 15.00 22.84
N ARG A 499 -5.45 14.84 24.07
CA ARG A 499 -4.88 13.57 24.54
C ARG A 499 -5.99 12.63 25.00
N GLY A 500 -6.09 11.47 24.36
CA GLY A 500 -6.90 10.33 24.80
C GLY A 500 -6.12 9.39 25.72
N SER A 501 -6.78 8.37 26.26
CA SER A 501 -6.12 7.37 27.10
C SER A 501 -5.28 6.36 26.30
N ARG A 502 -5.51 6.28 24.99
CA ARG A 502 -4.80 5.38 24.07
C ARG A 502 -3.93 6.10 23.03
N THR A 503 -3.91 7.44 23.04
CA THR A 503 -3.04 8.22 22.15
C THR A 503 -1.59 8.17 22.63
N THR A 504 -0.63 8.14 21.70
CA THR A 504 0.80 8.28 21.97
C THR A 504 1.30 9.67 21.55
N SER A 505 2.35 10.17 22.20
CA SER A 505 3.08 11.38 21.78
C SER A 505 4.42 11.04 21.11
N GLU A 506 4.66 9.76 20.85
CA GLU A 506 5.81 9.32 20.06
C GLU A 506 5.67 9.83 18.62
N ASN A 507 6.75 10.39 18.10
CA ASN A 507 6.83 10.90 16.73
C ASN A 507 8.20 10.53 16.14
N PRO A 508 8.43 9.24 15.85
CA PRO A 508 9.79 8.74 15.63
C PRO A 508 10.34 9.09 14.24
N VAL A 509 9.46 9.41 13.27
CA VAL A 509 9.80 9.81 11.89
C VAL A 509 9.30 11.21 11.51
N GLY A 510 8.67 11.95 12.41
CA GLY A 510 8.28 13.34 12.19
C GLY A 510 6.83 13.56 11.73
N ASN A 511 6.08 12.50 11.40
CA ASN A 511 4.72 12.57 10.85
C ASN A 511 3.62 13.00 11.85
N ALA A 512 3.84 12.91 13.16
CA ALA A 512 2.79 13.22 14.14
C ALA A 512 2.66 14.73 14.44
N PHE A 513 1.43 15.26 14.42
CA PHE A 513 1.12 16.65 14.76
C PHE A 513 0.77 16.89 16.25
N GLY A 514 0.65 15.81 17.03
CA GLY A 514 0.27 15.84 18.44
C GLY A 514 0.02 14.44 18.99
N PRO A 515 -0.57 14.31 20.20
CA PRO A 515 -0.97 13.01 20.73
C PRO A 515 -2.02 12.35 19.82
N GLY A 516 -1.65 11.24 19.17
CA GLY A 516 -2.50 10.59 18.17
C GLY A 516 -2.65 9.08 18.38
N TYR A 517 -3.67 8.52 17.74
CA TYR A 517 -3.82 7.08 17.57
C TYR A 517 -2.98 6.62 16.38
N THR A 518 -2.30 5.49 16.51
CA THR A 518 -1.51 4.86 15.45
C THR A 518 -1.42 3.35 15.70
N GLY A 519 -1.11 2.56 14.67
CA GLY A 519 -1.05 1.10 14.75
C GLY A 519 -2.43 0.43 14.77
N ASP A 520 -2.58 -0.65 15.54
CA ASP A 520 -3.83 -1.44 15.61
C ASP A 520 -4.46 -1.37 17.00
N SER A 521 -5.76 -1.08 17.04
CA SER A 521 -6.60 -1.06 18.25
C SER A 521 -6.86 -2.44 18.87
N GLY A 522 -6.71 -3.52 18.09
CA GLY A 522 -6.99 -4.92 18.46
C GLY A 522 -8.47 -5.27 18.47
N GLY A 523 -9.33 -4.40 17.93
CA GLY A 523 -10.79 -4.50 18.02
C GLY A 523 -11.41 -3.19 18.51
N TRP A 524 -12.74 -3.19 18.70
CA TRP A 524 -13.43 -2.01 19.21
C TRP A 524 -13.04 -1.72 20.65
N VAL A 525 -12.64 -0.48 20.92
CA VAL A 525 -12.24 0.00 22.24
C VAL A 525 -12.96 1.31 22.57
N ASP A 526 -13.20 1.53 23.85
CA ASP A 526 -13.69 2.83 24.33
C ASP A 526 -12.51 3.74 24.68
N ASP A 527 -12.65 5.02 24.36
CA ASP A 527 -11.73 6.07 24.81
C ASP A 527 -12.49 7.36 25.15
N ARG A 528 -11.76 8.30 25.74
CA ARG A 528 -12.28 9.57 26.21
C ARG A 528 -11.22 10.66 26.21
N VAL A 529 -11.66 11.89 25.96
CA VAL A 529 -10.81 13.10 26.05
C VAL A 529 -11.43 14.13 26.99
N ASP A 530 -10.56 14.88 27.69
CA ASP A 530 -10.98 15.94 28.60
C ASP A 530 -11.38 17.21 27.84
N LEU A 531 -12.62 17.64 28.02
CA LEU A 531 -13.15 18.89 27.47
C LEU A 531 -13.30 19.98 28.54
N THR A 532 -12.92 19.70 29.78
CA THR A 532 -13.01 20.63 30.92
C THR A 532 -12.41 22.02 30.64
N PRO A 533 -11.27 22.16 29.93
CA PRO A 533 -10.70 23.48 29.60
C PRO A 533 -11.60 24.37 28.70
N TYR A 534 -12.62 23.78 28.09
CA TYR A 534 -13.52 24.43 27.14
C TYR A 534 -14.95 24.58 27.67
N ALA A 535 -15.19 24.25 28.96
CA ALA A 535 -16.51 24.34 29.57
C ALA A 535 -17.15 25.74 29.39
N GLY A 536 -18.44 25.76 29.04
CA GLY A 536 -19.20 26.98 28.78
C GLY A 536 -18.92 27.67 27.44
N LYS A 537 -17.98 27.17 26.62
CA LYS A 537 -17.69 27.70 25.27
C LYS A 537 -18.52 26.99 24.20
N GLU A 538 -18.66 27.66 23.07
CA GLU A 538 -19.00 27.02 21.80
C GLU A 538 -17.69 26.55 21.16
N VAL A 539 -17.66 25.29 20.71
CA VAL A 539 -16.46 24.66 20.15
C VAL A 539 -16.81 23.87 18.89
N LEU A 540 -15.85 23.71 18.00
CA LEU A 540 -15.88 22.63 17.02
C LEU A 540 -15.11 21.44 17.59
N LEU A 541 -15.69 20.24 17.52
CA LEU A 541 -15.01 18.98 17.77
C LEU A 541 -14.78 18.25 16.45
N ARG A 542 -13.60 17.67 16.28
CA ARG A 542 -13.21 16.96 15.07
C ARG A 542 -12.55 15.63 15.38
N PHE A 543 -12.89 14.60 14.61
CA PHE A 543 -12.04 13.44 14.39
C PHE A 543 -11.32 13.62 13.06
N GLU A 544 -10.03 13.35 13.03
CA GLU A 544 -9.20 13.55 11.84
C GLU A 544 -8.28 12.34 11.63
N TYR A 545 -8.06 11.95 10.37
CA TYR A 545 -7.13 10.90 9.97
C TYR A 545 -6.19 11.42 8.89
N VAL A 546 -4.89 11.32 9.14
CA VAL A 546 -3.83 11.78 8.24
C VAL A 546 -2.88 10.62 7.97
N THR A 547 -2.65 10.33 6.69
CA THR A 547 -1.70 9.30 6.26
C THR A 547 -0.42 9.89 5.71
N ASP A 548 0.64 9.11 5.62
CA ASP A 548 1.85 9.48 4.88
C ASP A 548 1.82 9.05 3.41
N ASP A 549 2.97 9.08 2.74
CA ASP A 549 3.00 9.04 1.27
C ASP A 549 2.74 7.65 0.67
N ALA A 550 2.78 6.60 1.51
CA ALA A 550 2.67 5.24 1.04
C ALA A 550 2.19 4.30 2.17
N ILE A 551 1.50 3.24 1.77
CA ILE A 551 1.06 2.13 2.63
C ILE A 551 0.13 2.57 3.76
N HIS A 552 -1.14 2.74 3.43
CA HIS A 552 -2.18 2.94 4.43
C HIS A 552 -2.72 1.64 5.06
N GLY A 553 -3.34 1.78 6.24
CA GLY A 553 -4.19 0.76 6.84
C GLY A 553 -5.66 0.85 6.41
N ALA A 554 -6.56 0.11 7.06
CA ALA A 554 -7.99 0.19 6.80
C ALA A 554 -8.67 1.45 7.36
N GLY A 555 -7.90 2.34 8.01
CA GLY A 555 -8.38 3.59 8.59
C GLY A 555 -8.98 3.39 9.99
N LEU A 556 -9.85 4.33 10.41
CA LEU A 556 -10.58 4.25 11.67
C LEU A 556 -12.10 4.27 11.48
N CYS A 557 -12.83 3.69 12.42
CA CYS A 557 -14.27 3.87 12.56
C CYS A 557 -14.65 4.32 13.96
N VAL A 558 -15.55 5.30 14.08
CA VAL A 558 -16.00 5.87 15.35
C VAL A 558 -17.52 5.76 15.49
N THR A 559 -17.98 5.41 16.69
CA THR A 559 -19.40 5.30 17.07
C THR A 559 -19.58 5.67 18.55
N ASN A 560 -20.82 5.71 19.05
CA ASN A 560 -21.16 5.99 20.44
C ASN A 560 -20.60 7.34 20.96
N ILE A 561 -20.50 8.35 20.08
CA ILE A 561 -19.97 9.67 20.43
C ILE A 561 -20.91 10.39 21.40
N SER A 562 -20.39 10.78 22.58
CA SER A 562 -21.19 11.37 23.66
C SER A 562 -20.44 12.45 24.46
N VAL A 563 -21.14 13.55 24.78
CA VAL A 563 -20.67 14.62 25.68
C VAL A 563 -21.67 14.76 26.85
N PRO A 564 -21.29 14.45 28.10
CA PRO A 564 -22.16 14.56 29.26
C PRO A 564 -22.67 15.99 29.47
N ALA A 565 -23.95 16.10 29.80
CA ALA A 565 -24.68 17.34 30.16
C ALA A 565 -24.87 18.41 29.06
N ALA A 566 -24.57 18.15 27.79
CA ALA A 566 -24.75 19.14 26.73
C ALA A 566 -26.13 19.13 26.04
N VAL A 567 -26.93 18.05 26.01
CA VAL A 567 -27.98 18.00 24.96
C VAL A 567 -29.25 17.18 25.29
N THR A 568 -30.39 17.89 25.34
CA THR A 568 -31.73 17.41 24.98
C THR A 568 -31.81 17.24 23.46
N VAL A 569 -31.24 16.17 22.90
CA VAL A 569 -31.36 15.76 21.48
C VAL A 569 -31.41 14.25 21.51
N SER A 570 -32.42 13.71 20.85
CA SER A 570 -32.49 12.30 20.48
C SER A 570 -31.16 11.84 19.89
N THR A 571 -30.38 11.06 20.66
CA THR A 571 -29.18 10.30 20.25
C THR A 571 -28.30 10.97 19.16
N PRO A 572 -27.14 11.57 19.52
CA PRO A 572 -26.22 12.32 18.64
C PRO A 572 -25.79 11.65 17.33
N GLU A 573 -26.02 10.35 17.21
CA GLU A 573 -25.61 9.48 16.12
C GLU A 573 -26.66 9.35 15.00
N LYS A 574 -27.90 9.84 15.15
CA LYS A 574 -28.99 9.57 14.19
C LYS A 574 -29.33 10.70 13.21
N ASP A 575 -28.70 11.87 13.34
CA ASP A 575 -28.91 12.97 12.41
C ASP A 575 -27.60 13.31 11.69
N ASP A 576 -27.41 12.70 10.52
CA ASP A 576 -26.24 12.91 9.65
C ASP A 576 -26.07 14.37 9.24
N SER A 577 -27.15 15.15 9.21
CA SER A 577 -27.11 16.55 8.78
C SER A 577 -26.34 17.46 9.74
N LEU A 578 -26.00 16.98 10.94
CA LEU A 578 -25.29 17.74 11.97
C LEU A 578 -23.77 17.51 11.94
N TRP A 579 -23.27 16.58 11.13
CA TRP A 579 -21.85 16.30 10.98
C TRP A 579 -21.35 16.78 9.62
N GLU A 580 -20.27 17.54 9.62
CA GLU A 580 -19.56 17.95 8.42
C GLU A 580 -18.47 16.91 8.12
N THR A 581 -18.59 16.23 6.98
CA THR A 581 -17.62 15.22 6.55
C THR A 581 -16.74 15.74 5.42
N ARG A 582 -15.45 15.40 5.47
CA ARG A 582 -14.52 15.44 4.34
C ARG A 582 -13.81 14.09 4.33
N GLY A 583 -14.18 13.20 3.40
CA GLY A 583 -13.66 11.83 3.33
C GLY A 583 -14.34 10.81 4.26
N PHE A 584 -14.82 11.21 5.44
CA PHE A 584 -15.55 10.27 6.32
C PHE A 584 -16.89 9.81 5.71
N ILE A 585 -17.18 8.51 5.85
CA ILE A 585 -18.38 7.84 5.34
C ILE A 585 -19.11 7.17 6.49
N ARG A 586 -20.43 7.37 6.59
CA ARG A 586 -21.27 6.56 7.48
C ARG A 586 -21.52 5.20 6.85
N THR A 587 -21.15 4.13 7.55
CA THR A 587 -21.21 2.77 7.01
C THR A 587 -21.80 1.79 8.03
N ASN A 588 -22.53 0.79 7.51
CA ASN A 588 -22.98 -0.38 8.28
C ASN A 588 -21.96 -1.54 8.24
N ASN A 589 -20.71 -1.23 7.86
CA ASN A 589 -19.64 -2.19 7.63
C ASN A 589 -19.94 -3.20 6.50
N ARG A 590 -20.58 -2.74 5.42
CA ARG A 590 -20.79 -3.53 4.19
C ARG A 590 -20.48 -2.70 2.95
N ASP A 591 -19.61 -3.26 2.12
CA ASP A 591 -19.33 -2.81 0.77
C ASP A 591 -19.92 -3.78 -0.26
N ALA A 592 -20.28 -3.26 -1.43
CA ALA A 592 -20.77 -4.06 -2.54
C ALA A 592 -19.62 -4.92 -3.11
N GLN A 593 -19.87 -6.22 -3.27
CA GLN A 593 -18.89 -7.14 -3.82
C GLN A 593 -19.30 -7.59 -5.22
N SER A 594 -18.37 -7.47 -6.16
CA SER A 594 -18.49 -8.00 -7.51
C SER A 594 -17.36 -8.96 -7.84
N TYR A 595 -17.53 -9.76 -8.89
CA TYR A 595 -16.49 -10.66 -9.41
C TYR A 595 -16.35 -10.57 -10.92
N ILE A 596 -15.16 -10.90 -11.42
CA ILE A 596 -14.90 -11.18 -12.83
C ILE A 596 -14.68 -12.68 -12.96
N VAL A 597 -15.46 -13.34 -13.81
CA VAL A 597 -15.30 -14.77 -14.12
C VAL A 597 -15.09 -14.92 -15.63
N ARG A 598 -13.92 -15.43 -16.00
CA ARG A 598 -13.54 -15.68 -17.40
C ARG A 598 -13.06 -17.11 -17.58
N ILE A 599 -13.22 -17.63 -18.79
CA ILE A 599 -12.72 -18.94 -19.18
C ILE A 599 -11.75 -18.77 -20.33
N ILE A 600 -10.57 -19.37 -20.20
CA ILE A 600 -9.58 -19.51 -21.28
C ILE A 600 -9.67 -20.96 -21.78
N GLU A 601 -10.22 -21.15 -22.97
CA GLU A 601 -10.30 -22.44 -23.66
C GLU A 601 -9.08 -22.57 -24.57
N MET A 602 -8.15 -23.45 -24.20
CA MET A 602 -6.93 -23.74 -24.96
C MET A 602 -7.22 -24.86 -25.96
N GLY A 603 -7.14 -24.55 -27.25
CA GLY A 603 -7.12 -25.52 -28.35
C GLY A 603 -6.13 -25.06 -29.41
N ALA A 604 -6.39 -25.40 -30.68
CA ALA A 604 -5.57 -24.90 -31.81
C ALA A 604 -5.45 -23.37 -31.82
N GLU A 605 -6.52 -22.68 -31.41
CA GLU A 605 -6.53 -21.25 -31.13
C GLU A 605 -7.18 -21.01 -29.76
N PRO A 606 -6.47 -20.37 -28.81
CA PRO A 606 -7.05 -19.94 -27.56
C PRO A 606 -8.29 -19.05 -27.75
N ARG A 607 -9.34 -19.32 -26.97
CA ARG A 607 -10.56 -18.50 -26.90
C ARG A 607 -10.82 -18.08 -25.47
N VAL A 608 -11.22 -16.82 -25.30
CA VAL A 608 -11.56 -16.25 -24.00
C VAL A 608 -13.06 -15.96 -23.98
N ARG A 609 -13.75 -16.40 -22.92
CA ARG A 609 -15.19 -16.18 -22.74
C ARG A 609 -15.47 -15.52 -21.39
N ASP A 610 -16.16 -14.39 -21.43
CA ASP A 610 -16.75 -13.74 -20.26
C ASP A 610 -17.97 -14.51 -19.76
N ILE A 611 -18.06 -14.69 -18.45
CA ILE A 611 -19.21 -15.31 -17.79
C ILE A 611 -19.99 -14.21 -17.04
N PRO A 612 -21.13 -13.76 -17.57
CA PRO A 612 -21.94 -12.76 -16.89
C PRO A 612 -22.54 -13.37 -15.62
N LEU A 613 -22.45 -12.62 -14.52
CA LEU A 613 -23.05 -12.98 -13.25
C LEU A 613 -24.40 -12.26 -13.09
N ASP A 614 -25.33 -12.92 -12.40
CA ASP A 614 -26.61 -12.29 -12.06
C ASP A 614 -26.46 -11.28 -10.90
N ALA A 615 -27.58 -10.67 -10.49
CA ALA A 615 -27.60 -9.71 -9.38
C ALA A 615 -27.16 -10.32 -8.03
N ASN A 616 -27.13 -11.65 -7.91
CA ASN A 616 -26.67 -12.36 -6.72
C ASN A 616 -25.20 -12.80 -6.82
N GLN A 617 -24.47 -12.34 -7.86
CA GLN A 617 -23.10 -12.77 -8.16
C GLN A 617 -23.01 -14.29 -8.41
N GLU A 618 -24.03 -14.89 -9.02
CA GLU A 618 -24.07 -16.30 -9.36
C GLU A 618 -24.09 -16.53 -10.89
N ALA A 619 -23.52 -17.64 -11.32
CA ALA A 619 -23.66 -18.13 -12.69
C ALA A 619 -23.51 -19.65 -12.76
N THR A 620 -24.29 -20.28 -13.64
CA THR A 620 -24.09 -21.67 -14.06
C THR A 620 -23.86 -21.70 -15.57
N PHE A 621 -22.78 -22.35 -15.99
CA PHE A 621 -22.39 -22.44 -17.39
C PHE A 621 -21.77 -23.81 -17.70
N THR A 622 -21.70 -24.15 -18.99
CA THR A 622 -21.02 -25.38 -19.43
C THR A 622 -19.79 -25.06 -20.26
N ILE A 623 -18.78 -25.92 -20.13
CA ILE A 623 -17.58 -25.96 -20.96
C ILE A 623 -17.67 -27.23 -21.79
N LYS A 624 -17.57 -27.10 -23.11
CA LYS A 624 -17.78 -28.20 -24.06
C LYS A 624 -16.48 -28.57 -24.77
N GLY A 625 -16.37 -29.82 -25.20
CA GLY A 625 -15.31 -30.28 -26.09
C GLY A 625 -13.94 -30.46 -25.44
N LEU A 626 -13.86 -30.62 -24.11
CA LEU A 626 -12.62 -30.93 -23.38
C LEU A 626 -12.01 -32.30 -23.74
N ASP A 627 -12.70 -33.09 -24.58
CA ASP A 627 -12.29 -34.40 -25.07
C ASP A 627 -11.99 -34.44 -26.59
N SER A 628 -12.30 -33.38 -27.34
CA SER A 628 -12.38 -33.44 -28.81
C SER A 628 -11.94 -32.18 -29.57
N GLY A 629 -11.79 -31.03 -28.89
CA GLY A 629 -11.35 -29.78 -29.55
C GLY A 629 -10.78 -28.69 -28.63
N VAL A 630 -10.93 -28.83 -27.32
CA VAL A 630 -10.32 -28.00 -26.28
C VAL A 630 -9.39 -28.91 -25.47
N ASP A 631 -8.09 -28.69 -25.56
CA ASP A 631 -7.08 -29.50 -24.86
C ASP A 631 -7.11 -29.25 -23.35
N ARG A 632 -7.47 -28.02 -22.96
CA ARG A 632 -7.45 -27.55 -21.57
C ARG A 632 -8.35 -26.31 -21.44
N ALA A 633 -9.02 -26.16 -20.30
CA ALA A 633 -9.72 -24.91 -19.97
C ALA A 633 -9.24 -24.35 -18.63
N VAL A 634 -9.28 -23.04 -18.47
CA VAL A 634 -8.84 -22.37 -17.23
C VAL A 634 -9.91 -21.39 -16.81
N ILE A 635 -10.43 -21.54 -15.60
CA ILE A 635 -11.35 -20.57 -15.01
C ILE A 635 -10.52 -19.54 -14.26
N VAL A 636 -10.65 -18.28 -14.65
CA VAL A 636 -10.04 -17.13 -14.00
C VAL A 636 -11.11 -16.41 -13.19
N ILE A 637 -10.86 -16.23 -11.89
CA ILE A 637 -11.80 -15.60 -10.95
C ILE A 637 -11.07 -14.47 -10.25
N ALA A 638 -11.62 -13.25 -10.32
CA ALA A 638 -11.13 -12.10 -9.57
C ALA A 638 -12.26 -11.47 -8.74
N ALA A 639 -11.94 -10.99 -7.54
CA ALA A 639 -12.85 -10.19 -6.72
C ALA A 639 -12.60 -8.70 -6.94
N THR A 640 -13.66 -7.90 -6.92
CA THR A 640 -13.60 -6.45 -7.04
C THR A 640 -14.61 -5.83 -6.09
N ALA A 641 -14.14 -4.99 -5.17
CA ALA A 641 -14.94 -4.15 -4.29
C ALA A 641 -14.30 -2.75 -4.33
N GLU A 642 -15.11 -1.70 -4.19
CA GLU A 642 -14.63 -0.33 -4.38
C GLU A 642 -13.86 0.17 -3.15
N LEU A 643 -14.34 -0.17 -1.95
CA LEU A 643 -13.83 0.37 -0.69
C LEU A 643 -13.20 -0.72 0.19
N ALA A 644 -13.68 -1.96 0.12
CA ALA A 644 -13.21 -3.01 1.03
C ALA A 644 -11.79 -3.49 0.71
N MET A 645 -10.97 -3.62 1.74
CA MET A 645 -9.66 -4.27 1.66
C MET A 645 -9.73 -5.78 1.90
N LEU A 646 -10.80 -6.25 2.54
CA LEU A 646 -10.97 -7.67 2.90
C LEU A 646 -11.30 -8.54 1.67
N PRO A 647 -10.77 -9.78 1.59
CA PRO A 647 -10.97 -10.67 0.44
C PRO A 647 -12.45 -10.98 0.14
N GLY A 648 -12.74 -11.23 -1.14
CA GLY A 648 -14.03 -11.73 -1.59
C GLY A 648 -14.08 -13.25 -1.49
N SER A 649 -15.07 -13.80 -0.77
CA SER A 649 -15.28 -15.26 -0.65
C SER A 649 -16.23 -15.78 -1.74
N PHE A 650 -15.92 -16.93 -2.34
CA PHE A 650 -16.76 -17.56 -3.35
C PHE A 650 -16.79 -19.09 -3.21
N GLN A 651 -17.77 -19.71 -3.88
CA GLN A 651 -17.86 -21.15 -4.11
C GLN A 651 -17.81 -21.44 -5.62
N LEU A 652 -17.02 -22.44 -5.99
CA LEU A 652 -16.91 -22.96 -7.34
C LEU A 652 -17.20 -24.46 -7.32
N LEU A 653 -18.28 -24.87 -7.98
CA LEU A 653 -18.65 -26.26 -8.16
C LEU A 653 -18.37 -26.66 -9.61
N VAL A 654 -17.48 -27.63 -9.79
CA VAL A 654 -17.22 -28.26 -11.08
C VAL A 654 -17.77 -29.67 -11.05
N ALA A 655 -18.77 -29.94 -11.89
CA ALA A 655 -19.43 -31.23 -11.99
C ALA A 655 -19.16 -31.86 -13.36
N ALA A 656 -18.96 -33.18 -13.37
CA ALA A 656 -19.20 -33.96 -14.58
C ALA A 656 -20.73 -34.05 -14.79
N PRO A 657 -21.20 -34.01 -16.04
CA PRO A 657 -22.62 -34.13 -16.36
C PRO A 657 -23.25 -35.42 -15.84
#